data_AF-A0A3P1CJR1-F1
#
_entry.id   AF-A0A3P1CJR1-F1
#
_cell.length_a   1.000
_cell.length_b   1.000
_cell.length_c   1.000
_cell.angle_alpha   90.00
_cell.angle_beta   90.00
_cell.angle_gamma   90.00
#
_symmetry.space_group_name_H-M   'P 1'
#
loop_
_entity.id
_entity.type
_entity.pdbx_description
1 polymer ?
#
loop_
_entity_poly.entity_id
_entity_poly.type
_entity_poly.pdbx_seq_one_letter_code
_entity_poly.pdbx_strand_id
1 'polypeptide(L)'
;MKTWVLPFSQINNGMIARVGGKNASLGEMFNGLRFYGVRIPDGFALTTDAYGEFLQFNQLRAPIQKLIDELDTQTFSNLASIGKQIRELIQKASFPPHLTEALQKSFTDLQQHYPEAIQVAVRSSATAEDLVSASFAGQHESFLNIQTEDQLVEACRACYASLFTDRAIKYRHDNGFDHLKVALSVGVQKMVRSDQASSGVCFTVDPDTGHENLMLITGSWGLGENVVLGTVNPDEFYVFKPSIGQRSNAVVSRKVGDKSVTMIYGDSLEEGKLTRNTVTPRERQQQLILTDTEVNLLASWALLIEEHYRKPMDIEWAKDSLDQQLYIVQARPMTNLGASKLQLTDYRLPVAGKILTRGQGIGQRIVSGTARVVASPKDVPASIGASDILVTDITTPDWDPILKKVSAIVTNRGGRTSHAAIVAREVGALAVVGTNNGTQVIQDGATITVSCLDAQEGFIYEGILPFTKAEINLTDLPKPRTNCQLILGDPSQALRLSQLPSDGVGLMRLEFIIANAIGIHPMALANFEAVKDESVREEISQLTHLYANKKEYFVDKLAQSVAMVAASFYPRPVIVRMSDFKTNEYANLLGGRDFEPAEENPMLGWRGASRYYDPKYIDGFRLECEAMRRVRNQMGFTNVKLMIPFCRTVEEGKRVLAVMENFGLTRHENGLEVYVMAEIPSNILQAEAFAELFDGFSIGSNDLTQLALGVDRDSSMVQGLFDENNPTVRELIKMLLRQAHRVGRPVGICGQGPSDNPAFARFLTQEGISSISLTPDAFLRGLKTIDEAETALLLDAL
;
A
#
# COMPACT_ATOMS: atom_id res chain seq x y z
N MET A 1 17.04 -24.05 -39.76
CA MET A 1 15.84 -23.47 -40.40
C MET A 1 15.39 -22.29 -39.57
N LYS A 2 15.00 -21.17 -40.18
CA LYS A 2 14.41 -20.06 -39.42
C LYS A 2 13.05 -20.49 -38.90
N THR A 3 12.81 -20.35 -37.60
CA THR A 3 11.52 -20.67 -36.99
C THR A 3 10.83 -19.35 -36.67
N TRP A 4 9.79 -19.02 -37.43
CA TRP A 4 9.13 -17.71 -37.35
C TRP A 4 8.14 -17.60 -36.20
N VAL A 5 7.46 -18.70 -35.87
CA VAL A 5 6.48 -18.78 -34.79
C VAL A 5 6.90 -19.86 -33.81
N LEU A 6 6.81 -19.58 -32.51
CA LEU A 6 7.11 -20.52 -31.43
C LEU A 6 5.94 -20.57 -30.45
N PRO A 7 5.38 -21.76 -30.15
CA PRO A 7 4.39 -21.89 -29.07
C PRO A 7 5.05 -21.59 -27.72
N PHE A 8 4.26 -21.10 -26.75
CA PHE A 8 4.78 -20.81 -25.40
C PHE A 8 5.43 -22.03 -24.73
N SER A 9 4.97 -23.24 -25.05
CA SER A 9 5.57 -24.51 -24.60
C SER A 9 7.01 -24.74 -25.05
N GLN A 10 7.54 -23.95 -25.98
CA GLN A 10 8.91 -24.03 -26.50
C GLN A 10 9.76 -22.80 -26.13
N ILE A 11 9.24 -21.90 -25.30
CA ILE A 11 9.87 -20.63 -24.94
C ILE A 11 10.32 -20.64 -23.48
N ASN A 12 11.49 -20.07 -23.19
CA ASN A 12 12.02 -19.86 -21.84
C ASN A 12 12.74 -18.51 -21.72
N ASN A 13 13.17 -18.15 -20.51
CA ASN A 13 13.86 -16.89 -20.24
C ASN A 13 15.21 -16.72 -20.96
N GLY A 14 15.83 -17.80 -21.45
CA GLY A 14 17.04 -17.71 -22.27
C GLY A 14 16.81 -17.17 -23.68
N MET A 15 15.55 -17.01 -24.10
CA MET A 15 15.17 -16.66 -25.47
C MET A 15 14.78 -15.19 -25.67
N ILE A 16 15.10 -14.29 -24.72
CA ILE A 16 14.75 -12.86 -24.78
C ILE A 16 15.15 -12.21 -26.13
N ALA A 17 16.32 -12.52 -26.68
CA ALA A 17 16.74 -11.96 -27.98
C ALA A 17 15.88 -12.43 -29.17
N ARG A 18 15.18 -13.56 -29.02
CA ARG A 18 14.32 -14.16 -30.06
C ARG A 18 12.85 -13.80 -29.92
N VAL A 19 12.35 -13.61 -28.70
CA VAL A 19 10.92 -13.41 -28.44
C VAL A 19 10.60 -12.18 -27.58
N GLY A 20 11.59 -11.37 -27.21
CA GLY A 20 11.37 -10.27 -26.25
C GLY A 20 11.16 -10.79 -24.83
N GLY A 21 11.24 -9.91 -23.83
CA GLY A 21 11.23 -10.36 -22.43
C GLY A 21 9.84 -10.74 -21.89
N LYS A 22 8.76 -10.07 -22.31
CA LYS A 22 7.38 -10.51 -21.96
C LYS A 22 7.06 -11.92 -22.42
N ASN A 23 7.31 -12.25 -23.70
CA ASN A 23 7.02 -13.60 -24.19
C ASN A 23 7.98 -14.64 -23.59
N ALA A 24 9.23 -14.25 -23.32
CA ALA A 24 10.18 -15.12 -22.62
C ALA A 24 9.68 -15.47 -21.21
N SER A 25 9.20 -14.47 -20.46
CA SER A 25 8.60 -14.64 -19.13
C SER A 25 7.32 -15.48 -19.17
N LEU A 26 6.45 -15.26 -20.16
CA LEU A 26 5.26 -16.07 -20.38
C LEU A 26 5.59 -17.53 -20.65
N GLY A 27 6.53 -17.80 -21.56
CA GLY A 27 6.99 -19.16 -21.85
C GLY A 27 7.64 -19.82 -20.64
N GLU A 28 8.48 -19.09 -19.91
CA GLU A 28 9.09 -19.57 -18.68
C GLU A 28 8.03 -20.03 -17.66
N MET A 29 7.07 -19.16 -17.36
CA MET A 29 6.01 -19.50 -16.41
C MET A 29 5.12 -20.64 -16.94
N PHE A 30 4.81 -20.64 -18.24
CA PHE A 30 3.97 -21.66 -18.86
C PHE A 30 4.58 -23.06 -18.73
N ASN A 31 5.91 -23.17 -18.87
CA ASN A 31 6.62 -24.43 -18.76
C ASN A 31 6.98 -24.79 -17.31
N GLY A 32 7.35 -23.81 -16.48
CA GLY A 32 7.85 -24.04 -15.13
C GLY A 32 6.77 -24.14 -14.04
N LEU A 33 5.65 -23.42 -14.19
CA LEU A 33 4.71 -23.20 -13.08
C LEU A 33 3.35 -23.89 -13.23
N ARG A 34 3.00 -24.36 -14.43
CA ARG A 34 1.74 -25.09 -14.65
C ARG A 34 1.65 -26.38 -13.84
N PHE A 35 2.77 -27.07 -13.61
CA PHE A 35 2.83 -28.26 -12.76
C PHE A 35 2.46 -27.95 -11.30
N TYR A 36 2.72 -26.72 -10.84
CA TYR A 36 2.34 -26.22 -9.51
C TYR A 36 0.94 -25.60 -9.46
N GLY A 37 0.16 -25.74 -10.54
CA GLY A 37 -1.23 -25.29 -10.61
C GLY A 37 -1.41 -23.83 -11.04
N VAL A 38 -0.33 -23.09 -11.33
CA VAL A 38 -0.44 -21.72 -11.88
C VAL A 38 -1.02 -21.79 -13.28
N ARG A 39 -2.11 -21.07 -13.52
CA ARG A 39 -2.80 -21.09 -14.81
C ARG A 39 -2.38 -19.92 -15.67
N ILE A 40 -1.90 -20.23 -16.86
CA ILE A 40 -1.43 -19.24 -17.83
C ILE A 40 -2.16 -19.55 -19.14
N PRO A 41 -2.83 -18.56 -19.77
CA PRO A 41 -3.49 -18.78 -21.04
C PRO A 41 -2.47 -19.18 -22.11
N ASP A 42 -2.85 -20.16 -22.93
CA ASP A 42 -2.00 -20.70 -23.99
C ASP A 42 -1.85 -19.71 -25.15
N GLY A 43 -0.83 -19.92 -25.97
CA GLY A 43 -0.49 -19.02 -27.06
C GLY A 43 0.85 -19.32 -27.72
N PHE A 44 1.29 -18.38 -28.55
CA PHE A 44 2.53 -18.47 -29.30
C PHE A 44 3.12 -17.08 -29.53
N ALA A 45 4.38 -17.01 -29.95
CA ALA A 45 5.07 -15.77 -30.28
C ALA A 45 5.64 -15.80 -31.70
N LEU A 46 5.45 -14.71 -32.45
CA LEU A 46 6.26 -14.40 -33.62
C LEU A 46 7.63 -13.93 -33.15
N THR A 47 8.67 -14.54 -33.70
CA THR A 47 10.06 -14.27 -33.34
C THR A 47 10.57 -12.96 -33.95
N THR A 48 11.68 -12.46 -33.41
CA THR A 48 12.42 -11.32 -33.98
C THR A 48 12.97 -11.62 -35.39
N ASP A 49 13.19 -12.90 -35.74
CA ASP A 49 13.52 -13.32 -37.10
C ASP A 49 12.36 -13.06 -38.08
N ALA A 50 11.12 -13.28 -37.65
CA ALA A 50 9.92 -12.98 -38.45
C ALA A 50 9.79 -11.48 -38.71
N TYR A 51 10.07 -10.64 -37.70
CA TYR A 51 10.13 -9.19 -37.87
C TYR A 51 11.22 -8.76 -38.86
N GLY A 52 12.43 -9.32 -38.72
CA GLY A 52 13.54 -9.03 -39.63
C GLY A 52 13.23 -9.41 -41.08
N GLU A 53 12.49 -10.50 -41.29
CA GLU A 53 12.05 -10.97 -42.60
C GLU A 53 10.92 -10.13 -43.19
N PHE A 54 9.95 -9.70 -42.37
CA PHE A 54 8.92 -8.74 -42.77
C PHE A 54 9.54 -7.43 -43.28
N LEU A 55 10.54 -6.89 -42.57
CA LEU A 55 11.26 -5.68 -43.02
C LEU A 55 12.05 -5.91 -44.32
N GLN A 56 12.65 -7.09 -44.49
CA GLN A 56 13.44 -7.43 -45.67
C GLN A 56 12.56 -7.60 -46.91
N PHE A 57 11.45 -8.35 -46.80
CA PHE A 57 10.52 -8.60 -47.90
C PHE A 57 9.95 -7.32 -48.48
N ASN A 58 9.61 -6.36 -47.60
CA ASN A 58 9.05 -5.06 -47.99
C ASN A 58 10.12 -3.97 -48.24
N GLN A 59 11.41 -4.31 -48.13
CA GLN A 59 12.54 -3.38 -48.30
C GLN A 59 12.45 -2.12 -47.41
N LEU A 60 11.92 -2.26 -46.19
CA LEU A 60 11.58 -1.14 -45.32
C LEU A 60 12.78 -0.52 -44.58
N ARG A 61 13.90 -1.24 -44.45
CA ARG A 61 15.05 -0.76 -43.66
C ARG A 61 15.60 0.58 -44.15
N ALA A 62 15.82 0.73 -45.45
CA ALA A 62 16.38 1.96 -46.01
C ALA A 62 15.42 3.17 -45.94
N PRO A 63 14.13 3.04 -46.30
CA PRO A 63 13.14 4.11 -46.09
C PRO A 63 13.01 4.55 -44.63
N ILE A 64 12.99 3.60 -43.68
CA ILE A 64 12.88 3.91 -42.25
C ILE A 64 14.15 4.62 -41.77
N GLN A 65 15.34 4.13 -42.14
CA GLN A 65 16.60 4.78 -41.76
C GLN A 65 16.65 6.24 -42.23
N LYS A 66 16.26 6.49 -43.48
CA LYS A 66 16.23 7.85 -44.04
C LYS A 66 15.34 8.79 -43.22
N LEU A 67 14.14 8.34 -42.85
CA LEU A 67 13.23 9.13 -42.02
C LEU A 67 13.78 9.39 -40.62
N ILE A 68 14.49 8.41 -40.05
CA ILE A 68 15.14 8.57 -38.75
C ILE A 68 16.34 9.53 -38.82
N ASP A 69 17.10 9.52 -39.91
CA ASP A 69 18.22 10.45 -40.12
C ASP A 69 17.75 11.91 -40.27
N GLU A 70 16.51 12.11 -40.71
CA GLU A 70 15.86 13.43 -40.79
C GLU A 70 15.31 13.91 -39.43
N LEU A 71 15.35 13.08 -38.37
CA LEU A 71 14.83 13.42 -37.05
C LEU A 71 15.61 14.57 -36.41
N ASP A 72 14.89 15.63 -36.02
CA ASP A 72 15.46 16.70 -35.22
C ASP A 72 15.69 16.19 -33.78
N THR A 73 16.94 15.88 -33.45
CA THR A 73 17.33 15.36 -32.15
C THR A 73 17.50 16.44 -31.08
N GLN A 74 17.42 17.74 -31.43
CA GLN A 74 17.53 18.83 -30.46
C GLN A 74 16.18 19.25 -29.90
N THR A 75 15.19 19.46 -30.78
CA THR A 75 13.85 19.92 -30.34
C THR A 75 12.74 18.91 -30.58
N PHE A 76 13.01 17.83 -31.32
CA PHE A 76 12.00 16.83 -31.72
C PHE A 76 10.79 17.43 -32.44
N SER A 77 10.96 18.59 -33.07
CA SER A 77 9.88 19.34 -33.73
C SER A 77 9.16 18.55 -34.84
N ASN A 78 9.87 17.63 -35.50
CA ASN A 78 9.35 16.79 -36.57
C ASN A 78 9.06 15.32 -36.15
N LEU A 79 9.21 14.97 -34.87
CA LEU A 79 9.06 13.60 -34.35
C LEU A 79 7.69 13.00 -34.70
N ALA A 80 6.59 13.74 -34.50
CA ALA A 80 5.25 13.25 -34.78
C ALA A 80 5.01 12.97 -36.27
N SER A 81 5.60 13.78 -37.14
CA SER A 81 5.53 13.60 -38.59
C SER A 81 6.33 12.36 -39.02
N ILE A 82 7.57 12.23 -38.55
CA ILE A 82 8.45 11.10 -38.86
C ILE A 82 7.87 9.79 -38.34
N GLY A 83 7.46 9.77 -37.07
CA GLY A 83 6.84 8.60 -36.45
C GLY A 83 5.60 8.16 -37.23
N LYS A 84 4.71 9.10 -37.58
CA LYS A 84 3.54 8.80 -38.40
C LYS A 84 3.91 8.23 -39.77
N GLN A 85 4.87 8.81 -40.48
CA GLN A 85 5.31 8.32 -41.78
C GLN A 85 5.89 6.90 -41.70
N ILE A 86 6.71 6.60 -40.68
CA ILE A 86 7.24 5.26 -40.45
C ILE A 86 6.11 4.26 -40.16
N ARG A 87 5.17 4.63 -39.29
CA ARG A 87 4.00 3.76 -38.98
C ARG A 87 3.15 3.49 -40.23
N GLU A 88 2.92 4.49 -41.07
CA GLU A 88 2.19 4.32 -42.34
C GLU A 88 2.92 3.41 -43.32
N LEU A 89 4.26 3.49 -43.41
CA LEU A 89 5.06 2.57 -44.22
C LEU A 89 4.88 1.11 -43.77
N ILE A 90 4.91 0.88 -42.46
CA ILE A 90 4.73 -0.46 -41.89
C ILE A 90 3.28 -0.94 -42.06
N GLN A 91 2.28 -0.06 -41.90
CA GLN A 91 0.88 -0.43 -42.05
C GLN A 91 0.50 -0.83 -43.48
N LYS A 92 1.13 -0.18 -44.48
CA LYS A 92 0.94 -0.47 -45.92
C LYS A 92 1.74 -1.68 -46.40
N ALA A 93 2.69 -2.18 -45.62
CA ALA A 93 3.52 -3.31 -45.97
C ALA A 93 2.77 -4.65 -45.87
N SER A 94 3.13 -5.60 -46.73
CA SER A 94 2.48 -6.91 -46.78
C SER A 94 3.25 -7.93 -45.94
N PHE A 95 2.52 -8.79 -45.21
CA PHE A 95 3.16 -9.96 -44.61
C PHE A 95 3.60 -10.93 -45.72
N PRO A 96 4.84 -11.44 -45.68
CA PRO A 96 5.29 -12.50 -46.58
C PRO A 96 4.35 -13.71 -46.52
N PRO A 97 3.99 -14.35 -47.66
CA PRO A 97 3.00 -15.43 -47.69
C PRO A 97 3.28 -16.56 -46.71
N HIS A 98 4.54 -17.00 -46.60
CA HIS A 98 4.94 -18.06 -45.67
C HIS A 98 4.85 -17.65 -44.19
N LEU A 99 4.99 -16.36 -43.87
CA LEU A 99 4.75 -15.86 -42.50
C LEU A 99 3.26 -15.84 -42.19
N THR A 100 2.43 -15.42 -43.15
CA THR A 100 0.97 -15.47 -43.03
C THR A 100 0.49 -16.90 -42.82
N GLU A 101 0.95 -17.84 -43.63
CA GLU A 101 0.62 -19.27 -43.49
C GLU A 101 1.06 -19.83 -42.13
N ALA A 102 2.26 -19.50 -41.66
CA ALA A 102 2.75 -19.95 -40.35
C ALA A 102 1.92 -19.37 -39.19
N LEU A 103 1.49 -18.11 -39.32
CA LEU A 103 0.66 -17.42 -38.33
C LEU A 103 -0.76 -18.00 -38.29
N GLN A 104 -1.40 -18.14 -39.44
CA GLN A 104 -2.73 -18.73 -39.58
C GLN A 104 -2.75 -20.15 -39.04
N LYS A 105 -1.78 -20.99 -39.46
CA LYS A 105 -1.65 -22.35 -38.94
C LYS A 105 -1.54 -22.38 -37.43
N SER A 106 -0.68 -21.55 -36.83
CA SER A 106 -0.51 -21.50 -35.38
C SER A 106 -1.77 -21.04 -34.65
N PHE A 107 -2.55 -20.14 -35.26
CA PHE A 107 -3.85 -19.71 -34.74
C PHE A 107 -4.90 -20.82 -34.83
N THR A 108 -5.00 -21.52 -35.95
CA THR A 108 -5.89 -22.67 -36.11
C THR A 108 -5.53 -23.79 -35.13
N ASP A 109 -4.23 -24.10 -34.99
CA ASP A 109 -3.74 -25.12 -34.05
C ASP A 109 -4.10 -24.73 -32.59
N LEU A 110 -3.94 -23.45 -32.22
CA LEU A 110 -4.35 -22.94 -30.91
C LEU A 110 -5.87 -23.03 -30.70
N GLN A 111 -6.68 -22.74 -31.72
CA GLN A 111 -8.14 -22.88 -31.64
C GLN A 111 -8.55 -24.33 -31.37
N GLN A 112 -7.85 -25.32 -31.94
CA GLN A 112 -8.12 -26.74 -31.72
C GLN A 112 -7.84 -27.21 -30.29
N HIS A 113 -7.06 -26.48 -29.50
CA HIS A 113 -6.87 -26.78 -28.08
C HIS A 113 -8.12 -26.52 -27.23
N TYR A 114 -9.12 -25.85 -27.78
CA TYR A 114 -10.33 -25.43 -27.06
C TYR A 114 -11.60 -25.91 -27.78
N PRO A 115 -12.66 -26.28 -27.03
CA PRO A 115 -13.90 -26.78 -27.62
C PRO A 115 -14.75 -25.69 -28.30
N GLU A 116 -14.53 -24.42 -27.94
CA GLU A 116 -15.27 -23.27 -28.45
C GLU A 116 -14.34 -22.31 -29.18
N ALA A 117 -14.92 -21.46 -30.04
CA ALA A 117 -14.18 -20.40 -30.71
C ALA A 117 -13.56 -19.45 -29.67
N ILE A 118 -12.24 -19.31 -29.71
CA ILE A 118 -11.49 -18.43 -28.81
C ILE A 118 -11.21 -17.07 -29.46
N GLN A 119 -11.03 -16.06 -28.61
CA GLN A 119 -10.43 -14.79 -28.99
C GLN A 119 -9.00 -14.72 -28.46
N VAL A 120 -8.14 -13.94 -29.12
CA VAL A 120 -6.75 -13.76 -28.71
C VAL A 120 -6.39 -12.29 -28.47
N ALA A 121 -5.48 -12.06 -27.54
CA ALA A 121 -4.75 -10.83 -27.35
C ALA A 121 -3.47 -10.89 -28.18
N VAL A 122 -3.18 -9.82 -28.92
CA VAL A 122 -1.95 -9.63 -29.67
C VAL A 122 -1.15 -8.52 -28.98
N ARG A 123 0.00 -8.90 -28.42
CA ARG A 123 0.82 -8.02 -27.59
C ARG A 123 2.24 -7.93 -28.15
N SER A 124 2.78 -6.73 -28.08
CA SER A 124 4.18 -6.44 -28.38
C SER A 124 5.09 -6.92 -27.24
N SER A 125 6.23 -7.50 -27.61
CA SER A 125 7.32 -7.86 -26.71
C SER A 125 8.66 -7.46 -27.34
N ALA A 126 9.23 -6.33 -26.90
CA ALA A 126 10.47 -5.83 -27.45
C ALA A 126 11.70 -6.48 -26.78
N THR A 127 12.79 -6.59 -27.55
CA THR A 127 14.07 -7.13 -27.05
C THR A 127 14.76 -6.24 -26.02
N ALA A 128 14.43 -4.95 -26.00
CA ALA A 128 14.98 -3.96 -25.07
C ALA A 128 14.02 -3.59 -23.92
N GLU A 129 12.83 -4.20 -23.85
CA GLU A 129 11.73 -3.79 -22.96
C GLU A 129 12.02 -4.01 -21.46
N ASP A 130 12.91 -4.95 -21.15
CA ASP A 130 13.17 -5.46 -19.79
C ASP A 130 14.64 -5.25 -19.34
N LEU A 131 15.35 -4.29 -19.93
CA LEU A 131 16.69 -3.91 -19.44
C LEU A 131 16.57 -3.28 -18.04
N VAL A 132 17.49 -3.61 -17.13
CA VAL A 132 17.46 -3.26 -15.68
C VAL A 132 17.28 -1.75 -15.40
N SER A 133 17.64 -0.88 -16.36
CA SER A 133 17.50 0.58 -16.28
C SER A 133 16.31 1.16 -17.06
N ALA A 134 15.47 0.32 -17.66
CA ALA A 134 14.50 0.71 -18.69
C ALA A 134 13.11 0.14 -18.39
N SER A 135 12.21 0.97 -17.86
CA SER A 135 10.77 0.65 -17.80
C SER A 135 10.10 1.19 -19.07
N PHE A 136 9.72 0.30 -19.98
CA PHE A 136 8.93 0.61 -21.17
C PHE A 136 7.41 0.57 -20.88
N ALA A 137 6.99 0.86 -19.64
CA ALA A 137 5.59 0.73 -19.22
C ALA A 137 4.62 1.49 -20.17
N GLY A 138 3.71 0.75 -20.80
CA GLY A 138 2.67 1.28 -21.68
C GLY A 138 3.15 1.95 -22.97
N GLN A 139 4.36 1.66 -23.47
CA GLN A 139 4.90 2.29 -24.70
C GLN A 139 4.39 1.67 -26.00
N HIS A 140 3.93 0.43 -25.95
CA HIS A 140 3.53 -0.33 -27.12
C HIS A 140 2.07 -0.77 -27.04
N GLU A 141 1.44 -0.92 -28.21
CA GLU A 141 0.03 -1.22 -28.32
C GLU A 141 -0.25 -2.70 -28.06
N SER A 142 -1.36 -2.98 -27.38
CA SER A 142 -1.95 -4.30 -27.22
C SER A 142 -3.33 -4.29 -27.88
N PHE A 143 -3.62 -5.33 -28.66
CA PHE A 143 -4.89 -5.48 -29.36
C PHE A 143 -5.64 -6.66 -28.76
N LEU A 144 -6.84 -6.40 -28.25
CA LEU A 144 -7.66 -7.37 -27.53
C LEU A 144 -8.83 -7.82 -28.40
N ASN A 145 -9.43 -8.97 -28.06
CA ASN A 145 -10.63 -9.50 -28.71
C ASN A 145 -10.47 -9.77 -30.24
N ILE A 146 -9.31 -10.28 -30.66
CA ILE A 146 -9.08 -10.70 -32.05
C ILE A 146 -9.75 -12.06 -32.31
N GLN A 147 -10.57 -12.15 -33.36
CA GLN A 147 -11.44 -13.31 -33.63
C GLN A 147 -11.11 -14.05 -34.93
N THR A 148 -10.57 -13.34 -35.93
CA THR A 148 -10.31 -13.91 -37.26
C THR A 148 -8.83 -13.87 -37.62
N GLU A 149 -8.44 -14.73 -38.57
CA GLU A 149 -7.08 -14.76 -39.12
C GLU A 149 -6.67 -13.42 -39.75
N ASP A 150 -7.57 -12.76 -40.48
CA ASP A 150 -7.30 -11.46 -41.09
C ASP A 150 -7.05 -10.38 -40.03
N GLN A 151 -7.87 -10.36 -38.97
CA GLN A 151 -7.68 -9.46 -37.83
C GLN A 151 -6.36 -9.74 -37.12
N LEU A 152 -5.93 -11.00 -37.02
CA LEU A 152 -4.66 -11.39 -36.42
C LEU A 152 -3.46 -10.85 -37.19
N VAL A 153 -3.47 -10.99 -38.53
CA VAL A 153 -2.40 -10.45 -39.39
C VAL A 153 -2.35 -8.92 -39.27
N GLU A 154 -3.50 -8.25 -39.27
CA GLU A 154 -3.58 -6.80 -39.12
C GLU A 154 -3.05 -6.33 -37.75
N ALA A 155 -3.45 -7.00 -36.67
CA ALA A 155 -2.99 -6.72 -35.32
C ALA A 155 -1.47 -6.95 -35.17
N CYS A 156 -0.92 -8.00 -35.77
CA CYS A 156 0.54 -8.23 -35.78
C CYS A 156 1.27 -7.11 -36.53
N ARG A 157 0.72 -6.61 -37.64
CA ARG A 157 1.28 -5.47 -38.38
C ARG A 157 1.24 -4.19 -37.56
N ALA A 158 0.11 -3.94 -36.88
CA ALA A 158 -0.04 -2.80 -36.00
C ALA A 158 0.93 -2.87 -34.82
N CYS A 159 1.16 -4.06 -34.23
CA CYS A 159 2.22 -4.26 -33.23
C CYS A 159 3.61 -3.87 -33.79
N TYR A 160 3.98 -4.31 -35.00
CA TYR A 160 5.24 -3.88 -35.62
C TYR A 160 5.32 -2.37 -35.83
N ALA A 161 4.22 -1.73 -36.22
CA ALA A 161 4.16 -0.26 -36.34
C ALA A 161 4.33 0.42 -34.98
N SER A 162 3.81 -0.18 -33.90
CA SER A 162 3.91 0.36 -32.53
C SER A 162 5.35 0.45 -32.00
N LEU A 163 6.31 -0.22 -32.64
CA LEU A 163 7.74 -0.05 -32.34
C LEU A 163 8.21 1.38 -32.68
N PHE A 164 7.52 2.07 -33.59
CA PHE A 164 7.84 3.43 -34.04
C PHE A 164 6.76 4.43 -33.63
N THR A 165 6.12 4.23 -32.47
CA THR A 165 5.40 5.33 -31.82
C THR A 165 6.37 6.46 -31.51
N ASP A 166 5.85 7.70 -31.46
CA ASP A 166 6.65 8.89 -31.22
C ASP A 166 7.44 8.73 -29.90
N ARG A 167 6.78 8.14 -28.88
CA ARG A 167 7.38 7.78 -27.58
C ARG A 167 8.51 6.75 -27.71
N ALA A 168 8.30 5.64 -28.42
CA ALA A 168 9.31 4.60 -28.57
C ALA A 168 10.53 5.06 -29.39
N ILE A 169 10.34 5.99 -30.34
CA ILE A 169 11.46 6.64 -31.04
C ILE A 169 12.23 7.53 -30.05
N LYS A 170 11.57 8.49 -29.40
CA LYS A 170 12.25 9.41 -28.47
C LYS A 170 12.98 8.67 -27.35
N TYR A 171 12.34 7.65 -26.77
CA TYR A 171 12.92 6.85 -25.69
C TYR A 171 14.23 6.16 -26.12
N ARG A 172 14.25 5.53 -27.30
CA ARG A 172 15.45 4.87 -27.82
C ARG A 172 16.56 5.87 -28.06
N HIS A 173 16.23 7.06 -28.57
CA HIS A 173 17.20 8.13 -28.74
C HIS A 173 17.78 8.59 -27.40
N ASP A 174 16.93 8.91 -26.42
CA ASP A 174 17.33 9.38 -25.07
C ASP A 174 18.25 8.38 -24.35
N ASN A 175 18.11 7.08 -24.63
CA ASN A 175 18.93 6.02 -24.03
C ASN A 175 20.08 5.52 -24.94
N GLY A 176 20.30 6.15 -26.09
CA GLY A 176 21.38 5.80 -27.02
C GLY A 176 21.20 4.44 -27.71
N PHE A 177 19.97 3.93 -27.83
CA PHE A 177 19.67 2.71 -28.57
C PHE A 177 19.48 3.00 -30.06
N ASP A 178 20.15 2.20 -30.90
CA ASP A 178 19.95 2.22 -32.35
C ASP A 178 18.53 1.72 -32.69
N HIS A 179 17.74 2.57 -33.36
CA HIS A 179 16.34 2.32 -33.67
C HIS A 179 16.11 1.06 -34.52
N LEU A 180 17.06 0.68 -35.39
CA LEU A 180 16.93 -0.49 -36.27
C LEU A 180 17.54 -1.76 -35.68
N LYS A 181 18.31 -1.67 -34.59
CA LYS A 181 18.83 -2.85 -33.87
C LYS A 181 17.83 -3.43 -32.88
N VAL A 182 16.84 -2.64 -32.44
CA VAL A 182 15.76 -3.16 -31.60
C VAL A 182 14.80 -3.95 -32.47
N ALA A 183 14.67 -5.25 -32.18
CA ALA A 183 13.67 -6.10 -32.81
C ALA A 183 12.46 -6.28 -31.90
N LEU A 184 11.29 -6.45 -32.52
CA LEU A 184 10.02 -6.72 -31.84
C LEU A 184 9.58 -8.16 -32.09
N SER A 185 9.14 -8.82 -31.03
CA SER A 185 8.36 -10.05 -31.09
C SER A 185 6.89 -9.73 -30.82
N VAL A 186 5.99 -10.54 -31.35
CA VAL A 186 4.55 -10.40 -31.12
C VAL A 186 4.03 -11.65 -30.44
N GLY A 187 3.54 -11.51 -29.21
CA GLY A 187 2.84 -12.58 -28.48
C GLY A 187 1.36 -12.62 -28.85
N VAL A 188 0.86 -13.80 -29.17
CA VAL A 188 -0.55 -14.09 -29.43
C VAL A 188 -1.01 -15.05 -28.34
N GLN A 189 -1.88 -14.57 -27.45
CA GLN A 189 -2.31 -15.31 -26.27
C GLN A 189 -3.84 -15.40 -26.22
N LYS A 190 -4.39 -16.56 -25.84
CA LYS A 190 -5.83 -16.71 -25.61
C LYS A 190 -6.34 -15.65 -24.62
N MET A 191 -7.44 -14.99 -24.97
CA MET A 191 -8.16 -14.08 -24.09
C MET A 191 -8.84 -14.83 -22.96
N VAL A 192 -8.70 -14.28 -21.75
CA VAL A 192 -9.51 -14.63 -20.58
C VAL A 192 -10.76 -13.74 -20.59
N ARG A 193 -11.95 -14.31 -20.35
CA ARG A 193 -13.23 -13.59 -20.37
C ARG A 193 -13.46 -12.71 -19.14
N SER A 194 -12.46 -11.89 -18.79
CA SER A 194 -12.55 -10.96 -17.68
C SER A 194 -13.41 -9.74 -17.98
N ASP A 195 -13.78 -9.51 -19.26
CA ASP A 195 -14.76 -8.50 -19.68
C ASP A 195 -16.09 -8.62 -18.91
N GLN A 196 -16.46 -9.84 -18.50
CA GLN A 196 -17.66 -10.13 -17.72
C GLN A 196 -17.38 -10.53 -16.26
N ALA A 197 -16.12 -10.48 -15.85
CA ALA A 197 -15.69 -10.76 -14.49
C ALA A 197 -14.76 -9.64 -14.01
N SER A 198 -13.55 -9.97 -13.56
CA SER A 198 -12.58 -9.04 -12.97
C SER A 198 -11.16 -9.35 -13.40
N SER A 199 -10.29 -8.35 -13.26
CA SER A 199 -8.85 -8.49 -13.52
C SER A 199 -8.09 -7.42 -12.75
N GLY A 200 -6.77 -7.56 -12.68
CA GLY A 200 -5.95 -6.59 -11.95
C GLY A 200 -4.48 -6.95 -11.89
N VAL A 201 -3.82 -6.41 -10.88
CA VAL A 201 -2.37 -6.46 -10.71
C VAL A 201 -2.03 -6.89 -9.28
N CYS A 202 -0.99 -7.71 -9.13
CA CYS A 202 -0.43 -8.17 -7.87
C CYS A 202 1.04 -7.77 -7.78
N PHE A 203 1.42 -7.08 -6.71
CA PHE A 203 2.80 -6.82 -6.34
C PHE A 203 3.19 -7.70 -5.16
N THR A 204 4.22 -8.51 -5.36
CA THR A 204 4.72 -9.47 -4.35
C THR A 204 5.39 -8.81 -3.14
N VAL A 205 5.67 -7.50 -3.20
CA VAL A 205 6.05 -6.66 -2.07
C VAL A 205 5.22 -5.38 -2.10
N ASP A 206 5.14 -4.63 -0.99
CA ASP A 206 4.47 -3.33 -1.03
C ASP A 206 5.20 -2.39 -2.02
N PRO A 207 4.52 -1.88 -3.06
CA PRO A 207 5.18 -1.12 -4.13
C PRO A 207 5.68 0.26 -3.70
N ASP A 208 5.24 0.77 -2.54
CA ASP A 208 5.62 2.10 -2.06
C ASP A 208 6.82 2.06 -1.11
N THR A 209 6.82 1.10 -0.19
CA THR A 209 7.86 0.95 0.84
C THR A 209 8.87 -0.14 0.53
N GLY A 210 8.55 -1.06 -0.38
CA GLY A 210 9.33 -2.28 -0.61
C GLY A 210 9.22 -3.31 0.52
N HIS A 211 8.20 -3.21 1.38
CA HIS A 211 8.06 -4.08 2.54
C HIS A 211 7.89 -5.54 2.14
N GLU A 212 8.87 -6.37 2.50
CA GLU A 212 9.01 -7.72 1.98
C GLU A 212 8.00 -8.72 2.55
N ASN A 213 7.31 -8.45 3.67
CA ASN A 213 6.33 -9.41 4.21
C ASN A 213 4.91 -9.20 3.67
N LEU A 214 4.64 -8.11 2.95
CA LEU A 214 3.29 -7.72 2.55
C LEU A 214 3.21 -7.65 1.03
N MET A 215 2.23 -8.35 0.48
CA MET A 215 1.86 -8.36 -0.94
C MET A 215 0.62 -7.49 -1.12
N LEU A 216 0.55 -6.75 -2.22
CA LEU A 216 -0.61 -5.94 -2.60
C LEU A 216 -1.26 -6.52 -3.85
N ILE A 217 -2.51 -6.99 -3.72
CA ILE A 217 -3.35 -7.42 -4.84
C ILE A 217 -4.39 -6.34 -5.09
N THR A 218 -4.52 -5.91 -6.33
CA THR A 218 -5.50 -4.92 -6.77
C THR A 218 -6.32 -5.46 -7.92
N GLY A 219 -7.55 -4.95 -8.09
CA GLY A 219 -8.31 -5.22 -9.30
C GLY A 219 -9.61 -4.46 -9.44
N SER A 220 -10.19 -4.52 -10.64
CA SER A 220 -11.46 -3.91 -10.98
C SER A 220 -12.28 -4.87 -11.85
N TRP A 221 -13.51 -4.49 -12.16
CA TRP A 221 -14.36 -5.20 -13.10
C TRP A 221 -13.89 -5.00 -14.54
N GLY A 222 -14.02 -6.05 -15.36
CA GLY A 222 -13.69 -6.00 -16.78
C GLY A 222 -12.24 -6.38 -17.12
N LEU A 223 -11.78 -5.94 -18.28
CA LEU A 223 -10.40 -6.12 -18.75
C LEU A 223 -9.40 -5.25 -17.95
N GLY A 224 -8.17 -5.76 -17.78
CA GLY A 224 -7.20 -5.21 -16.81
C GLY A 224 -6.58 -3.88 -17.21
N GLU A 225 -6.78 -3.46 -18.46
CA GLU A 225 -6.24 -2.23 -19.01
C GLU A 225 -6.64 -0.99 -18.20
N ASN A 226 -7.86 -0.96 -17.64
CA ASN A 226 -8.28 0.15 -16.77
C ASN A 226 -7.47 0.25 -15.48
N VAL A 227 -7.05 -0.88 -14.91
CA VAL A 227 -6.24 -0.92 -13.68
C VAL A 227 -4.80 -0.52 -13.98
N VAL A 228 -4.24 -1.02 -15.09
CA VAL A 228 -2.87 -0.71 -15.54
C VAL A 228 -2.72 0.74 -15.97
N LEU A 229 -3.70 1.28 -16.71
CA LEU A 229 -3.71 2.69 -17.11
C LEU A 229 -4.08 3.64 -15.96
N GLY A 230 -4.75 3.11 -14.93
CA GLY A 230 -5.27 3.94 -13.83
C GLY A 230 -6.46 4.79 -14.23
N THR A 231 -7.35 4.28 -15.06
CA THR A 231 -8.60 4.96 -15.39
C THR A 231 -9.66 4.80 -14.28
N VAL A 232 -9.41 3.89 -13.34
CA VAL A 232 -10.32 3.51 -12.26
C VAL A 232 -9.57 3.36 -10.92
N ASN A 233 -10.27 3.55 -9.80
CA ASN A 233 -9.75 3.20 -8.48
C ASN A 233 -10.12 1.74 -8.16
N PRO A 234 -9.14 0.81 -8.11
CA PRO A 234 -9.40 -0.61 -7.92
C PRO A 234 -9.68 -0.95 -6.45
N ASP A 235 -10.22 -2.14 -6.21
CA ASP A 235 -10.16 -2.76 -4.88
C ASP A 235 -8.70 -3.08 -4.53
N GLU A 236 -8.38 -3.07 -3.24
CA GLU A 236 -7.04 -3.40 -2.72
C GLU A 236 -7.14 -4.45 -1.63
N PHE A 237 -6.24 -5.43 -1.69
CA PHE A 237 -6.08 -6.49 -0.70
C PHE A 237 -4.62 -6.59 -0.31
N TYR A 238 -4.33 -6.39 0.97
CA TYR A 238 -3.00 -6.69 1.52
C TYR A 238 -2.98 -8.12 2.04
N VAL A 239 -1.94 -8.86 1.65
CA VAL A 239 -1.75 -10.27 2.05
C VAL A 239 -0.42 -10.40 2.77
N PHE A 240 -0.43 -11.04 3.94
CA PHE A 240 0.77 -11.30 4.72
C PHE A 240 1.43 -12.59 4.25
N LYS A 241 2.56 -12.45 3.53
CA LYS A 241 3.24 -13.58 2.88
C LYS A 241 3.59 -14.72 3.83
N PRO A 242 4.09 -14.49 5.06
CA PRO A 242 4.38 -15.58 6.00
C PRO A 242 3.16 -16.43 6.42
N SER A 243 1.93 -15.93 6.23
CA SER A 243 0.71 -16.71 6.50
C SER A 243 0.26 -17.57 5.32
N ILE A 244 0.79 -17.35 4.11
CA ILE A 244 0.40 -18.11 2.90
C ILE A 244 0.77 -19.58 3.10
N GLY A 245 -0.19 -20.49 2.88
CA GLY A 245 -0.02 -21.93 3.07
C GLY A 245 0.04 -22.41 4.53
N GLN A 246 0.28 -21.51 5.50
CA GLN A 246 0.23 -21.81 6.93
C GLN A 246 -1.17 -21.65 7.52
N ARG A 247 -2.01 -20.83 6.89
CA ARG A 247 -3.37 -20.51 7.33
C ARG A 247 -4.35 -20.56 6.18
N SER A 248 -5.63 -20.69 6.52
CA SER A 248 -6.73 -20.66 5.56
C SER A 248 -6.92 -19.28 4.90
N ASN A 249 -6.55 -18.22 5.60
CA ASN A 249 -6.66 -16.85 5.09
C ASN A 249 -5.45 -16.00 5.52
N ALA A 250 -4.70 -15.48 4.55
CA ALA A 250 -3.55 -14.61 4.73
C ALA A 250 -3.88 -13.12 4.49
N VAL A 251 -5.14 -12.78 4.18
CA VAL A 251 -5.58 -11.39 3.96
C VAL A 251 -5.52 -10.60 5.28
N VAL A 252 -4.85 -9.45 5.24
CA VAL A 252 -4.66 -8.54 6.38
C VAL A 252 -5.68 -7.42 6.35
N SER A 253 -5.90 -6.83 5.18
CA SER A 253 -6.84 -5.73 5.00
C SER A 253 -7.41 -5.72 3.60
N ARG A 254 -8.61 -5.14 3.46
CA ARG A 254 -9.30 -4.97 2.19
C ARG A 254 -9.93 -3.58 2.09
N LYS A 255 -9.84 -2.99 0.90
CA LYS A 255 -10.42 -1.68 0.58
C LYS A 255 -11.23 -1.80 -0.70
N VAL A 256 -12.45 -1.30 -0.64
CA VAL A 256 -13.34 -1.23 -1.81
C VAL A 256 -12.99 0.03 -2.61
N GLY A 257 -12.60 -0.12 -3.87
CA GLY A 257 -12.39 0.97 -4.81
C GLY A 257 -13.70 1.45 -5.44
N ASP A 258 -13.70 2.64 -6.05
CA ASP A 258 -14.90 3.19 -6.70
C ASP A 258 -15.39 2.32 -7.87
N LYS A 259 -14.46 1.63 -8.54
CA LYS A 259 -14.70 0.80 -9.72
C LYS A 259 -15.63 1.47 -10.73
N SER A 260 -15.48 2.78 -10.96
CA SER A 260 -16.45 3.62 -11.67
C SER A 260 -16.73 3.21 -13.13
N VAL A 261 -15.75 2.60 -13.81
CA VAL A 261 -15.86 2.12 -15.19
C VAL A 261 -15.40 0.67 -15.33
N THR A 262 -16.02 -0.06 -16.26
CA THR A 262 -15.71 -1.45 -16.62
C THR A 262 -15.34 -1.51 -18.10
N MET A 263 -14.20 -2.10 -18.45
CA MET A 263 -13.83 -2.33 -19.85
C MET A 263 -14.36 -3.68 -20.34
N ILE A 264 -15.13 -3.66 -21.42
CA ILE A 264 -15.77 -4.83 -22.02
C ILE A 264 -15.43 -4.96 -23.52
N TYR A 265 -15.80 -6.07 -24.13
CA TYR A 265 -15.70 -6.23 -25.60
C TYR A 265 -16.64 -5.26 -26.33
N GLY A 266 -16.16 -4.75 -27.46
CA GLY A 266 -16.93 -3.92 -28.37
C GLY A 266 -17.71 -4.76 -29.39
N ASP A 267 -18.91 -4.30 -29.74
CA ASP A 267 -19.80 -4.96 -30.71
C ASP A 267 -19.48 -4.57 -32.18
N SER A 268 -18.69 -3.51 -32.39
CA SER A 268 -18.29 -3.00 -33.71
C SER A 268 -16.90 -2.32 -33.68
N LEU A 269 -16.26 -2.23 -34.85
CA LEU A 269 -15.02 -1.48 -35.09
C LEU A 269 -15.30 0.04 -35.17
N GLU A 270 -15.79 0.66 -34.09
CA GLU A 270 -15.72 2.12 -34.00
C GLU A 270 -14.29 2.53 -33.62
N GLU A 271 -13.68 3.42 -34.41
CA GLU A 271 -12.30 3.93 -34.23
C GLU A 271 -11.17 2.87 -34.21
N GLY A 272 -11.44 1.66 -34.70
CA GLY A 272 -10.44 0.58 -34.77
C GLY A 272 -10.14 -0.10 -33.43
N LYS A 273 -10.96 0.11 -32.39
CA LYS A 273 -10.83 -0.58 -31.09
C LYS A 273 -11.93 -1.63 -30.91
N LEU A 274 -11.54 -2.83 -30.49
CA LEU A 274 -12.44 -3.97 -30.24
C LEU A 274 -12.89 -4.07 -28.77
N THR A 275 -12.68 -3.02 -27.99
CA THR A 275 -13.05 -2.88 -26.58
C THR A 275 -13.68 -1.51 -26.33
N ARG A 276 -14.55 -1.42 -25.31
CA ARG A 276 -15.17 -0.15 -24.88
C ARG A 276 -15.33 -0.09 -23.36
N ASN A 277 -15.36 1.13 -22.83
CA ASN A 277 -15.68 1.37 -21.43
C ASN A 277 -17.17 1.61 -21.23
N THR A 278 -17.74 1.02 -20.19
CA THR A 278 -19.10 1.28 -19.72
C THR A 278 -19.10 1.69 -18.26
N VAL A 279 -20.13 2.42 -17.83
CA VAL A 279 -20.29 2.79 -16.42
C VAL A 279 -20.62 1.54 -15.62
N THR A 280 -19.86 1.29 -14.55
CA THR A 280 -20.13 0.17 -13.66
C THR A 280 -21.40 0.42 -12.85
N PRO A 281 -22.36 -0.52 -12.79
CA PRO A 281 -23.55 -0.38 -11.94
C PRO A 281 -23.20 -0.15 -10.47
N ARG A 282 -23.96 0.72 -9.77
CA ARG A 282 -23.68 1.08 -8.35
C ARG A 282 -23.56 -0.13 -7.42
N GLU A 283 -24.39 -1.15 -7.63
CA GLU A 283 -24.33 -2.40 -6.85
C GLU A 283 -22.97 -3.09 -6.97
N ARG A 284 -22.40 -3.16 -8.19
CA ARG A 284 -21.07 -3.72 -8.43
C ARG A 284 -19.94 -2.83 -7.91
N GLN A 285 -20.13 -1.51 -7.88
CA GLN A 285 -19.13 -0.59 -7.31
C GLN A 285 -18.93 -0.84 -5.80
N GLN A 286 -19.98 -1.25 -5.11
CA GLN A 286 -19.96 -1.51 -3.65
C GLN A 286 -19.49 -2.92 -3.28
N GLN A 287 -19.31 -3.81 -4.26
CA GLN A 287 -18.87 -5.19 -4.05
C GLN A 287 -17.35 -5.34 -4.22
N LEU A 288 -16.76 -6.26 -3.47
CA LEU A 288 -15.38 -6.70 -3.71
C LEU A 288 -15.34 -7.58 -4.96
N ILE A 289 -14.33 -7.36 -5.80
CA ILE A 289 -14.14 -8.08 -7.06
C ILE A 289 -13.59 -9.51 -6.91
N LEU A 290 -13.07 -9.83 -5.72
CA LEU A 290 -12.54 -11.14 -5.35
C LEU A 290 -13.05 -11.56 -3.97
N THR A 291 -13.24 -12.87 -3.82
CA THR A 291 -13.45 -13.53 -2.54
C THR A 291 -12.11 -13.79 -1.84
N ASP A 292 -12.12 -13.95 -0.51
CA ASP A 292 -10.90 -14.28 0.25
C ASP A 292 -10.20 -15.55 -0.30
N THR A 293 -10.95 -16.57 -0.72
CA THR A 293 -10.38 -17.79 -1.33
C THR A 293 -9.61 -17.48 -2.62
N GLU A 294 -10.15 -16.62 -3.47
CA GLU A 294 -9.50 -16.21 -4.71
C GLU A 294 -8.26 -15.35 -4.45
N VAL A 295 -8.33 -14.44 -3.48
CA VAL A 295 -7.18 -13.63 -3.04
C VAL A 295 -6.04 -14.53 -2.53
N ASN A 296 -6.35 -15.53 -1.71
CA ASN A 296 -5.34 -16.47 -1.19
C ASN A 296 -4.74 -17.37 -2.30
N LEU A 297 -5.55 -17.77 -3.29
CA LEU A 297 -5.05 -18.52 -4.45
C LEU A 297 -4.09 -17.67 -5.29
N LEU A 298 -4.47 -16.43 -5.63
CA LEU A 298 -3.60 -15.49 -6.35
C LEU A 298 -2.33 -15.21 -5.56
N ALA A 299 -2.42 -15.01 -4.25
CA ALA A 299 -1.26 -14.77 -3.42
C ALA A 299 -0.30 -15.97 -3.39
N SER A 300 -0.84 -17.19 -3.35
CA SER A 300 -0.04 -18.42 -3.43
C SER A 300 0.69 -18.54 -4.77
N TRP A 301 0.01 -18.24 -5.89
CA TRP A 301 0.65 -18.20 -7.21
C TRP A 301 1.69 -17.10 -7.31
N ALA A 302 1.40 -15.91 -6.79
CA ALA A 302 2.33 -14.79 -6.80
C ALA A 302 3.60 -15.08 -5.99
N LEU A 303 3.47 -15.75 -4.84
CA LEU A 303 4.62 -16.21 -4.05
C LEU A 303 5.45 -17.25 -4.81
N LEU A 304 4.82 -18.23 -5.46
CA LEU A 304 5.53 -19.20 -6.31
C LEU A 304 6.28 -18.53 -7.47
N ILE A 305 5.69 -17.50 -8.09
CA ILE A 305 6.34 -16.73 -9.16
C ILE A 305 7.53 -15.95 -8.58
N GLU A 306 7.38 -15.27 -7.44
CA GLU A 306 8.48 -14.59 -6.73
C GLU A 306 9.64 -15.54 -6.42
N GLU A 307 9.34 -16.74 -5.90
CA GLU A 307 10.34 -17.77 -5.59
C GLU A 307 11.04 -18.31 -6.84
N HIS A 308 10.31 -18.52 -7.94
CA HIS A 308 10.86 -18.98 -9.21
C HIS A 308 11.87 -17.98 -9.79
N TYR A 309 11.51 -16.69 -9.77
CA TYR A 309 12.36 -15.62 -10.31
C TYR A 309 13.40 -15.09 -9.30
N ARG A 310 13.24 -15.40 -8.01
CA ARG A 310 14.06 -14.92 -6.87
C ARG A 310 14.17 -13.39 -6.81
N LYS A 311 13.10 -12.72 -7.21
CA LYS A 311 13.00 -11.26 -7.27
C LYS A 311 11.55 -10.88 -6.99
N PRO A 312 11.30 -9.70 -6.41
CA PRO A 312 9.96 -9.17 -6.35
C PRO A 312 9.39 -8.97 -7.75
N MET A 313 8.13 -9.37 -7.92
CA MET A 313 7.39 -9.42 -9.16
C MET A 313 6.15 -8.52 -9.15
N ASP A 314 5.88 -7.94 -10.32
CA ASP A 314 4.65 -7.28 -10.76
C ASP A 314 3.91 -8.25 -11.70
N ILE A 315 2.70 -8.66 -11.31
CA ILE A 315 1.97 -9.77 -11.91
C ILE A 315 0.57 -9.31 -12.31
N GLU A 316 0.24 -9.44 -13.59
CA GLU A 316 -1.11 -9.19 -14.08
C GLU A 316 -1.93 -10.48 -14.05
N TRP A 317 -3.17 -10.38 -13.56
CA TRP A 317 -4.08 -11.51 -13.43
C TRP A 317 -5.48 -11.18 -13.98
N ALA A 318 -6.21 -12.23 -14.38
CA ALA A 318 -7.57 -12.13 -14.89
C ALA A 318 -8.44 -13.29 -14.40
N LYS A 319 -9.70 -13.02 -14.06
CA LYS A 319 -10.71 -14.02 -13.78
C LYS A 319 -11.57 -14.25 -15.02
N ASP A 320 -11.74 -15.49 -15.43
CA ASP A 320 -12.59 -15.85 -16.56
C ASP A 320 -14.07 -15.99 -16.13
N SER A 321 -14.99 -15.41 -16.88
CA SER A 321 -16.42 -15.54 -16.57
C SER A 321 -17.03 -16.90 -16.96
N LEU A 322 -16.41 -17.66 -17.87
CA LEU A 322 -16.96 -18.91 -18.37
C LEU A 322 -16.65 -20.07 -17.42
N ASP A 323 -15.39 -20.20 -17.00
CA ASP A 323 -14.95 -21.27 -16.09
C ASP A 323 -14.87 -20.83 -14.62
N GLN A 324 -15.00 -19.52 -14.35
CA GLN A 324 -14.88 -18.90 -13.03
C GLN A 324 -13.49 -19.04 -12.39
N GLN A 325 -12.45 -19.23 -13.20
CA GLN A 325 -11.09 -19.49 -12.74
C GLN A 325 -10.18 -18.27 -12.93
N LEU A 326 -9.12 -18.22 -12.12
CA LEU A 326 -8.08 -17.21 -12.21
C LEU A 326 -6.97 -17.65 -13.16
N TYR A 327 -6.35 -16.66 -13.80
CA TYR A 327 -5.25 -16.82 -14.73
C TYR A 327 -4.20 -15.72 -14.51
N ILE A 328 -2.93 -16.08 -14.63
CA ILE A 328 -1.82 -15.13 -14.72
C ILE A 328 -1.59 -14.82 -16.20
N VAL A 329 -1.72 -13.54 -16.56
CA VAL A 329 -1.63 -13.09 -17.96
C VAL A 329 -0.30 -12.43 -18.29
N GLN A 330 0.44 -11.96 -17.28
CA GLN A 330 1.79 -11.42 -17.42
C GLN A 330 2.50 -11.42 -16.06
N ALA A 331 3.83 -11.52 -16.06
CA ALA A 331 4.64 -11.25 -14.89
C ALA A 331 6.00 -10.68 -15.29
N ARG A 332 6.50 -9.72 -14.50
CA ARG A 332 7.82 -9.12 -14.69
C ARG A 332 8.45 -8.73 -13.35
N PRO A 333 9.78 -8.67 -13.24
CA PRO A 333 10.44 -8.14 -12.05
C PRO A 333 10.05 -6.68 -11.80
N MET A 334 9.87 -6.31 -10.53
CA MET A 334 9.68 -4.90 -10.15
C MET A 334 11.00 -4.13 -10.30
N THR A 335 10.92 -2.95 -10.90
CA THR A 335 12.04 -2.01 -11.05
C THR A 335 11.97 -0.92 -9.97
N ASN A 336 13.12 -0.39 -9.54
CA ASN A 336 13.23 0.71 -8.58
C ASN A 336 12.44 0.53 -7.27
N LEU A 337 12.48 -0.66 -6.66
CA LEU A 337 12.09 -0.82 -5.26
C LEU A 337 13.03 0.00 -4.39
N GLY A 338 12.56 1.19 -3.98
CA GLY A 338 13.19 2.11 -3.03
C GLY A 338 14.69 1.86 -2.86
N ALA A 339 15.49 2.28 -3.85
CA ALA A 339 16.93 2.18 -3.80
C ALA A 339 17.50 3.16 -2.75
N SER A 340 17.26 2.90 -1.47
CA SER A 340 18.28 2.86 -0.42
C SER A 340 17.66 2.35 0.89
N LYS A 341 17.86 1.07 1.23
CA LYS A 341 17.73 0.58 2.62
C LYS A 341 18.67 1.35 3.60
N LEU A 342 19.53 2.23 3.07
CA LEU A 342 20.59 2.93 3.79
C LEU A 342 20.20 4.37 4.18
N GLN A 343 19.19 4.97 3.55
CA GLN A 343 18.74 6.33 3.88
C GLN A 343 17.22 6.44 3.95
N LEU A 344 16.69 6.88 5.10
CA LEU A 344 15.29 7.25 5.28
C LEU A 344 15.20 8.78 5.28
N THR A 345 14.20 9.36 4.62
CA THR A 345 13.95 10.81 4.74
C THR A 345 12.66 11.03 5.54
N ASP A 346 12.77 11.63 6.72
CA ASP A 346 11.62 12.03 7.53
C ASP A 346 11.11 13.41 7.08
N TYR A 347 9.80 13.52 6.91
CA TYR A 347 9.12 14.75 6.53
C TYR A 347 8.06 15.04 7.59
N ARG A 348 7.95 16.30 8.02
CA ARG A 348 6.93 16.71 8.99
C ARG A 348 6.22 17.96 8.57
N LEU A 349 4.89 17.91 8.68
CA LEU A 349 4.00 19.04 8.52
C LEU A 349 3.51 19.48 9.91
N PRO A 350 4.15 20.46 10.56
CA PRO A 350 3.80 20.90 11.92
C PRO A 350 2.42 21.54 12.02
N VAL A 351 1.87 22.07 10.93
CA VAL A 351 0.55 22.72 10.91
C VAL A 351 -0.28 22.13 9.78
N ALA A 352 -1.40 21.49 10.13
CA ALA A 352 -2.38 21.06 9.15
C ALA A 352 -3.09 22.28 8.57
N GLY A 353 -2.94 22.52 7.26
CA GLY A 353 -3.67 23.57 6.56
C GLY A 353 -5.10 23.14 6.21
N LYS A 354 -5.82 24.03 5.51
CA LYS A 354 -7.12 23.68 4.93
C LYS A 354 -6.93 22.68 3.80
N ILE A 355 -7.56 21.52 3.90
CA ILE A 355 -7.53 20.48 2.86
C ILE A 355 -8.43 20.91 1.71
N LEU A 356 -7.88 20.95 0.49
CA LEU A 356 -8.61 21.18 -0.76
C LEU A 356 -9.22 19.88 -1.29
N THR A 357 -8.41 18.80 -1.30
CA THR A 357 -8.84 17.45 -1.67
C THR A 357 -7.87 16.41 -1.11
N ARG A 358 -8.24 15.14 -1.26
CA ARG A 358 -7.44 13.97 -0.88
C ARG A 358 -7.58 12.87 -1.92
N GLY A 359 -6.56 12.03 -2.03
CA GLY A 359 -6.54 10.85 -2.90
C GLY A 359 -5.61 9.78 -2.34
N GLN A 360 -5.16 8.86 -3.18
CA GLN A 360 -4.13 7.88 -2.81
C GLN A 360 -2.74 8.50 -2.93
N GLY A 361 -2.01 8.53 -1.82
CA GLY A 361 -0.69 9.16 -1.74
C GLY A 361 0.45 8.21 -2.16
N ILE A 362 1.41 8.72 -2.91
CA ILE A 362 2.56 8.00 -3.47
C ILE A 362 3.82 8.83 -3.30
N GLY A 363 4.92 8.19 -2.89
CA GLY A 363 6.25 8.81 -2.84
C GLY A 363 6.66 9.32 -1.47
N GLN A 364 5.80 9.26 -0.44
CA GLN A 364 6.13 9.48 0.98
C GLN A 364 6.91 10.76 1.32
N ARG A 365 6.58 11.87 0.66
CA ARG A 365 7.23 13.18 0.85
C ARG A 365 6.18 14.29 1.01
N ILE A 366 6.66 15.49 1.32
CA ILE A 366 5.89 16.72 1.20
C ILE A 366 6.60 17.61 0.17
N VAL A 367 5.81 18.21 -0.73
CA VAL A 367 6.29 19.28 -1.61
C VAL A 367 5.27 20.41 -1.64
N SER A 368 5.75 21.63 -1.86
CA SER A 368 4.91 22.79 -2.11
C SER A 368 5.29 23.41 -3.44
N GLY A 369 4.30 23.93 -4.15
CA GLY A 369 4.50 24.46 -5.49
C GLY A 369 3.26 25.13 -6.07
N THR A 370 3.39 25.60 -7.29
CA THR A 370 2.28 26.23 -8.04
C THR A 370 1.49 25.15 -8.78
N ALA A 371 0.19 25.07 -8.52
CA ALA A 371 -0.72 24.20 -9.24
C ALA A 371 -0.80 24.62 -10.71
N ARG A 372 -0.66 23.63 -11.61
CA ARG A 372 -0.88 23.77 -13.05
C ARG A 372 -2.02 22.85 -13.44
N VAL A 373 -3.22 23.39 -13.55
CA VAL A 373 -4.44 22.64 -13.87
C VAL A 373 -4.60 22.60 -15.38
N VAL A 374 -4.34 21.45 -15.98
CA VAL A 374 -4.29 21.28 -17.44
C VAL A 374 -5.04 20.04 -17.89
N ALA A 375 -5.71 20.13 -19.03
CA ALA A 375 -6.48 19.02 -19.59
C ALA A 375 -5.61 18.08 -20.45
N SER A 376 -4.61 18.63 -21.14
CA SER A 376 -3.73 17.88 -22.03
C SER A 376 -2.27 18.31 -21.93
N PRO A 377 -1.31 17.48 -22.38
CA PRO A 377 0.11 17.85 -22.45
C PRO A 377 0.39 19.11 -23.26
N LYS A 378 -0.48 19.45 -24.23
CA LYS A 378 -0.34 20.64 -25.09
C LYS A 378 -0.65 21.94 -24.36
N ASP A 379 -1.44 21.85 -23.29
CA ASP A 379 -1.85 23.00 -22.48
C ASP A 379 -0.80 23.34 -21.41
N VAL A 380 0.26 22.53 -21.32
CA VAL A 380 1.32 22.72 -20.33
C VAL A 380 2.19 23.92 -20.72
N PRO A 381 2.36 24.91 -19.82
CA PRO A 381 3.21 26.05 -20.09
C PRO A 381 4.66 25.63 -20.36
N ALA A 382 5.30 26.27 -21.34
CA ALA A 382 6.72 26.03 -21.64
C ALA A 382 7.65 26.29 -20.43
N SER A 383 7.19 27.10 -19.47
CA SER A 383 7.89 27.42 -18.23
C SER A 383 7.75 26.37 -17.12
N ILE A 384 7.08 25.23 -17.36
CA ILE A 384 6.85 24.23 -16.30
C ILE A 384 8.18 23.68 -15.78
N GLY A 385 8.30 23.57 -14.46
CA GLY A 385 9.52 23.13 -13.81
C GLY A 385 9.32 22.55 -12.42
N ALA A 386 10.43 22.40 -11.70
CA ALA A 386 10.49 21.69 -10.43
C ALA A 386 9.77 22.38 -9.27
N SER A 387 9.25 23.60 -9.48
CA SER A 387 8.39 24.32 -8.52
C SER A 387 6.91 24.17 -8.81
N ASP A 388 6.53 23.53 -9.92
CA ASP A 388 5.14 23.33 -10.30
C ASP A 388 4.63 21.96 -9.83
N ILE A 389 3.32 21.91 -9.62
CA ILE A 389 2.55 20.71 -9.28
C ILE A 389 1.53 20.52 -10.39
N LEU A 390 1.65 19.41 -11.12
CA LEU A 390 0.73 19.10 -12.20
C LEU A 390 -0.61 18.63 -11.64
N VAL A 391 -1.72 19.19 -12.11
CA VAL A 391 -3.08 18.77 -11.77
C VAL A 391 -3.84 18.46 -13.05
N THR A 392 -4.32 17.23 -13.21
CA THR A 392 -5.03 16.78 -14.42
C THR A 392 -6.06 15.68 -14.11
N ASP A 393 -6.91 15.31 -15.07
CA ASP A 393 -7.90 14.23 -14.85
C ASP A 393 -7.21 12.86 -14.79
N ILE A 394 -6.35 12.59 -15.77
CA ILE A 394 -5.57 11.35 -15.91
C ILE A 394 -4.24 11.66 -16.61
N THR A 395 -3.20 10.88 -16.33
CA THR A 395 -1.96 10.94 -17.10
C THR A 395 -1.84 9.75 -18.03
N THR A 396 -1.27 9.99 -19.19
CA THR A 396 -0.89 9.00 -20.18
C THR A 396 0.63 9.09 -20.41
N PRO A 397 1.23 8.08 -21.06
CA PRO A 397 2.58 8.13 -21.62
C PRO A 397 3.09 9.47 -22.20
N ASP A 398 2.21 10.24 -22.84
CA ASP A 398 2.57 11.53 -23.46
C ASP A 398 2.96 12.61 -22.43
N TRP A 399 2.62 12.39 -21.15
CA TRP A 399 2.95 13.29 -20.06
C TRP A 399 4.38 13.08 -19.55
N ASP A 400 5.07 11.97 -19.86
CA ASP A 400 6.39 11.65 -19.28
C ASP A 400 7.43 12.79 -19.32
N PRO A 401 7.58 13.54 -20.44
CA PRO A 401 8.53 14.65 -20.47
C PRO A 401 8.19 15.77 -19.48
N ILE A 402 6.91 15.91 -19.12
CA ILE A 402 6.39 16.87 -18.16
C ILE A 402 6.47 16.29 -16.73
N LEU A 403 6.09 15.02 -16.54
CA LEU A 403 6.11 14.35 -15.23
C LEU A 403 7.53 14.32 -14.64
N LYS A 404 8.56 14.22 -15.48
CA LYS A 404 9.98 14.32 -15.07
C LYS A 404 10.43 15.72 -14.64
N LYS A 405 9.64 16.77 -14.93
CA LYS A 405 9.99 18.17 -14.63
C LYS A 405 9.32 18.70 -13.36
N VAL A 406 8.18 18.14 -12.96
CA VAL A 406 7.35 18.66 -11.86
C VAL A 406 7.72 18.07 -10.51
N SER A 407 7.36 18.76 -9.42
CA SER A 407 7.59 18.30 -8.04
C SER A 407 6.55 17.30 -7.54
N ALA A 408 5.30 17.45 -7.98
CA ALA A 408 4.22 16.53 -7.69
C ALA A 408 3.22 16.41 -8.84
N ILE A 409 2.48 15.30 -8.81
CA ILE A 409 1.43 14.95 -9.78
C ILE A 409 0.13 14.72 -9.02
N VAL A 410 -0.95 15.36 -9.45
CA VAL A 410 -2.28 15.21 -8.87
C VAL A 410 -3.23 14.78 -9.97
N THR A 411 -3.92 13.65 -9.77
CA THR A 411 -4.92 13.17 -10.74
C THR A 411 -6.28 12.95 -10.09
N ASN A 412 -7.35 13.22 -10.84
CA ASN A 412 -8.71 12.84 -10.43
C ASN A 412 -8.89 11.32 -10.40
N ARG A 413 -8.32 10.62 -11.39
CA ARG A 413 -8.49 9.18 -11.56
C ARG A 413 -7.18 8.42 -11.40
N GLY A 414 -7.30 7.16 -11.02
CA GLY A 414 -6.22 6.19 -10.94
C GLY A 414 -5.82 5.79 -9.53
N GLY A 415 -5.43 4.53 -9.37
CA GLY A 415 -4.92 4.00 -8.10
C GLY A 415 -3.40 3.87 -8.03
N ARG A 416 -2.90 3.15 -7.02
CA ARG A 416 -1.46 2.83 -6.82
C ARG A 416 -0.79 2.16 -8.02
N THR A 417 -1.54 1.56 -8.95
CA THR A 417 -1.03 0.91 -10.18
C THR A 417 -1.10 1.81 -11.41
N SER A 418 -1.63 3.03 -11.29
CA SER A 418 -1.85 3.93 -12.42
C SER A 418 -0.55 4.37 -13.11
N HIS A 419 -0.67 4.87 -14.34
CA HIS A 419 0.46 5.48 -15.03
C HIS A 419 1.15 6.58 -14.21
N ALA A 420 0.37 7.50 -13.62
CA ALA A 420 0.87 8.54 -12.73
C ALA A 420 1.66 7.96 -11.55
N ALA A 421 1.12 6.91 -10.93
CA ALA A 421 1.73 6.22 -9.80
C ALA A 421 3.07 5.56 -10.15
N ILE A 422 3.11 4.83 -11.27
CA ILE A 422 4.30 4.13 -11.74
C ILE A 422 5.41 5.14 -12.07
N VAL A 423 5.11 6.16 -12.88
CA VAL A 423 6.10 7.18 -13.27
C VAL A 423 6.59 7.95 -12.04
N ALA A 424 5.70 8.30 -11.11
CA ALA A 424 6.10 8.98 -9.87
C ALA A 424 7.15 8.16 -9.09
N ARG A 425 6.98 6.84 -8.98
CA ARG A 425 7.98 5.95 -8.35
C ARG A 425 9.28 5.88 -9.14
N GLU A 426 9.23 5.82 -10.46
CA GLU A 426 10.42 5.73 -11.31
C GLU A 426 11.31 6.98 -11.24
N VAL A 427 10.70 8.17 -11.19
CA VAL A 427 11.40 9.45 -11.22
C VAL A 427 11.60 10.06 -9.82
N GLY A 428 11.04 9.42 -8.78
CA GLY A 428 11.09 9.89 -7.41
C GLY A 428 10.23 11.13 -7.12
N ALA A 429 9.23 11.40 -7.98
CA ALA A 429 8.25 12.47 -7.79
C ALA A 429 7.14 12.05 -6.82
N LEU A 430 6.48 13.03 -6.21
CA LEU A 430 5.32 12.80 -5.35
C LEU A 430 4.05 12.68 -6.21
N ALA A 431 3.12 11.80 -5.85
CA ALA A 431 1.81 11.78 -6.52
C ALA A 431 0.64 11.58 -5.56
N VAL A 432 -0.48 12.26 -5.83
CA VAL A 432 -1.79 12.00 -5.22
C VAL A 432 -2.76 11.67 -6.34
N VAL A 433 -3.14 10.39 -6.45
CA VAL A 433 -3.97 9.88 -7.53
C VAL A 433 -5.37 9.52 -7.04
N GLY A 434 -6.37 9.55 -7.90
CA GLY A 434 -7.72 9.15 -7.50
C GLY A 434 -8.41 10.18 -6.59
N THR A 435 -8.10 11.48 -6.73
CA THR A 435 -8.75 12.55 -5.94
C THR A 435 -10.23 12.74 -6.24
N ASN A 436 -10.72 12.21 -7.36
CA ASN A 436 -12.05 12.35 -7.94
C ASN A 436 -12.46 13.78 -8.35
N ASN A 437 -12.02 14.80 -7.60
CA ASN A 437 -12.43 16.19 -7.79
C ASN A 437 -11.28 17.21 -7.82
N GLY A 438 -10.03 16.78 -7.91
CA GLY A 438 -8.84 17.64 -7.85
C GLY A 438 -8.83 18.76 -8.89
N THR A 439 -9.21 18.48 -10.14
CA THR A 439 -9.24 19.51 -11.20
C THR A 439 -10.36 20.54 -11.02
N GLN A 440 -11.37 20.24 -10.21
CA GLN A 440 -12.50 21.14 -9.95
C GLN A 440 -12.27 22.03 -8.73
N VAL A 441 -11.56 21.52 -7.71
CA VAL A 441 -11.36 22.23 -6.43
C VAL A 441 -10.05 23.00 -6.36
N ILE A 442 -9.02 22.59 -7.11
CA ILE A 442 -7.74 23.28 -7.18
C ILE A 442 -7.80 24.32 -8.31
N GLN A 443 -7.46 25.57 -8.01
CA GLN A 443 -7.41 26.64 -9.01
C GLN A 443 -6.04 26.66 -9.70
N ASP A 444 -6.02 26.86 -11.02
CA ASP A 444 -4.78 27.04 -11.77
C ASP A 444 -3.99 28.26 -11.25
N GLY A 445 -2.68 28.09 -11.08
CA GLY A 445 -1.79 29.11 -10.53
C GLY A 445 -1.82 29.25 -9.00
N ALA A 446 -2.69 28.53 -8.29
CA ALA A 446 -2.71 28.54 -6.84
C ALA A 446 -1.46 27.88 -6.25
N THR A 447 -0.94 28.41 -5.15
CA THR A 447 0.09 27.71 -4.38
C THR A 447 -0.56 26.63 -3.52
N ILE A 448 -0.05 25.41 -3.59
CA ILE A 448 -0.56 24.27 -2.82
C ILE A 448 0.58 23.47 -2.19
N THR A 449 0.25 22.71 -1.15
CA THR A 449 1.16 21.76 -0.52
C THR A 449 0.59 20.36 -0.63
N VAL A 450 1.38 19.43 -1.17
CA VAL A 450 1.00 18.04 -1.37
C VAL A 450 1.77 17.20 -0.37
N SER A 451 1.06 16.37 0.38
CA SER A 451 1.61 15.51 1.44
C SER A 451 1.16 14.06 1.22
N CYS A 452 2.10 13.13 1.10
CA CYS A 452 1.81 11.69 1.04
C CYS A 452 2.45 10.94 2.21
N LEU A 453 2.46 11.53 3.41
CA LEU A 453 3.07 10.90 4.59
C LEU A 453 2.31 9.70 5.12
N ASP A 454 1.01 9.64 4.83
CA ASP A 454 0.16 8.49 5.09
C ASP A 454 0.40 7.48 3.95
N ALA A 455 0.63 6.20 4.29
CA ALA A 455 0.97 5.19 3.28
C ALA A 455 -0.20 4.85 2.36
N GLN A 456 -1.43 5.26 2.66
CA GLN A 456 -2.63 5.00 1.88
C GLN A 456 -3.29 6.28 1.33
N GLU A 457 -3.26 7.39 2.07
CA GLU A 457 -3.87 8.66 1.69
C GLU A 457 -2.85 9.78 1.42
N GLY A 458 -3.15 10.60 0.42
CA GLY A 458 -2.42 11.80 0.08
C GLY A 458 -3.33 13.01 0.23
N PHE A 459 -2.83 14.07 0.87
CA PHE A 459 -3.58 15.29 1.15
C PHE A 459 -3.03 16.46 0.35
N ILE A 460 -3.94 17.28 -0.16
CA ILE A 460 -3.62 18.53 -0.86
C ILE A 460 -4.15 19.69 -0.03
N TYR A 461 -3.25 20.55 0.43
CA TYR A 461 -3.56 21.69 1.26
C TYR A 461 -3.50 23.00 0.47
N GLU A 462 -4.33 23.95 0.88
CA GLU A 462 -4.29 25.33 0.41
C GLU A 462 -3.01 26.03 0.91
N GLY A 463 -2.28 26.68 0.00
CA GLY A 463 -1.09 27.46 0.33
C GLY A 463 0.21 26.65 0.43
N ILE A 464 1.32 27.38 0.63
CA ILE A 464 2.62 26.81 0.99
C ILE A 464 2.66 26.64 2.50
N LEU A 465 2.65 25.40 2.96
CA LEU A 465 2.79 25.08 4.38
C LEU A 465 4.27 24.80 4.70
N PRO A 466 4.81 25.36 5.79
CA PRO A 466 6.17 25.06 6.20
C PRO A 466 6.24 23.59 6.62
N PHE A 467 7.23 22.86 6.10
CA PHE A 467 7.54 21.49 6.49
C PHE A 467 9.03 21.33 6.75
N THR A 468 9.41 20.31 7.53
CA THR A 468 10.81 19.97 7.80
C THR A 468 11.18 18.67 7.10
N LYS A 469 12.44 18.57 6.65
CA LYS A 469 13.04 17.39 6.01
C LYS A 469 14.28 16.99 6.79
N ALA A 470 14.39 15.73 7.22
CA ALA A 470 15.58 15.18 7.86
C ALA A 470 16.02 13.91 7.13
N GLU A 471 17.27 13.85 6.68
CA GLU A 471 17.87 12.65 6.10
C GLU A 471 18.52 11.80 7.20
N ILE A 472 18.19 10.52 7.21
CA ILE A 472 18.56 9.55 8.23
C ILE A 472 19.40 8.49 7.55
N ASN A 473 20.67 8.39 7.90
CA ASN A 473 21.50 7.25 7.48
C ASN A 473 21.29 6.07 8.44
N LEU A 474 20.87 4.92 7.91
CA LEU A 474 20.55 3.71 8.66
C LEU A 474 21.74 2.74 8.83
N THR A 475 22.89 3.01 8.18
CA THR A 475 24.02 2.06 8.12
C THR A 475 24.85 1.94 9.39
N ASP A 476 24.93 3.01 10.18
CA ASP A 476 25.82 3.10 11.36
C ASP A 476 25.03 3.44 12.64
N LEU A 477 23.85 2.84 12.81
CA LEU A 477 23.03 3.08 14.00
C LEU A 477 23.43 2.14 15.16
N PRO A 478 23.57 2.67 16.40
CA PRO A 478 23.91 1.86 17.55
C PRO A 478 22.78 0.88 17.89
N LYS A 479 23.14 -0.21 18.58
CA LYS A 479 22.21 -1.25 19.05
C LYS A 479 22.32 -1.38 20.57
N PRO A 480 21.62 -0.54 21.34
CA PRO A 480 21.60 -0.64 22.79
C PRO A 480 20.96 -1.96 23.25
N ARG A 481 21.23 -2.34 24.50
CA ARG A 481 20.62 -3.49 25.19
C ARG A 481 19.19 -3.20 25.62
N THR A 482 18.91 -1.98 26.05
CA THR A 482 17.55 -1.49 26.31
C THR A 482 16.79 -1.45 24.99
N ASN A 483 15.64 -2.14 24.94
CA ASN A 483 14.85 -2.22 23.71
C ASN A 483 14.29 -0.85 23.33
N CYS A 484 14.57 -0.39 22.12
CA CYS A 484 14.08 0.87 21.57
C CYS A 484 12.84 0.60 20.71
N GLN A 485 11.66 0.93 21.23
CA GLN A 485 10.38 0.68 20.56
C GLN A 485 9.75 1.96 20.03
N LEU A 486 8.73 1.85 19.19
CA LEU A 486 7.97 2.98 18.68
C LEU A 486 6.66 3.22 19.44
N ILE A 487 6.27 4.48 19.53
CA ILE A 487 4.89 4.91 19.82
C ILE A 487 4.19 5.12 18.48
N LEU A 488 3.12 4.38 18.24
CA LEU A 488 2.34 4.44 17.00
C LEU A 488 0.86 4.68 17.31
N GLY A 489 0.29 5.78 16.81
CA GLY A 489 -1.16 6.02 16.85
C GLY A 489 -1.83 5.69 15.53
N ASP A 490 -1.20 6.06 14.42
CA ASP A 490 -1.76 5.96 13.08
C ASP A 490 -1.27 4.69 12.36
N PRO A 491 -2.16 3.73 12.06
CA PRO A 491 -1.81 2.50 11.33
C PRO A 491 -1.26 2.75 9.94
N SER A 492 -1.63 3.87 9.30
CA SER A 492 -1.20 4.15 7.92
C SER A 492 0.32 4.32 7.83
N GLN A 493 0.98 4.72 8.92
CA GLN A 493 2.42 4.92 8.95
C GLN A 493 3.20 3.63 9.21
N ALA A 494 2.53 2.51 9.52
CA ALA A 494 3.19 1.29 9.99
C ALA A 494 4.19 0.71 9.00
N LEU A 495 3.83 0.64 7.70
CA LEU A 495 4.69 0.14 6.63
C LEU A 495 6.00 0.94 6.48
N ARG A 496 5.91 2.27 6.63
CA ARG A 496 7.07 3.17 6.58
C ARG A 496 7.92 3.02 7.83
N LEU A 497 7.27 3.11 8.99
CA LEU A 497 7.97 3.14 10.28
C LEU A 497 8.56 1.79 10.66
N SER A 498 8.06 0.69 10.10
CA SER A 498 8.67 -0.62 10.28
C SER A 498 10.05 -0.74 9.63
N GLN A 499 10.42 0.15 8.72
CA GLN A 499 11.80 0.21 8.18
C GLN A 499 12.81 0.74 9.18
N LEU A 500 12.37 1.44 10.24
CA LEU A 500 13.26 1.85 11.31
C LEU A 500 13.75 0.61 12.07
N PRO A 501 15.01 0.63 12.57
CA PRO A 501 15.58 -0.46 13.36
C PRO A 501 15.04 -0.44 14.80
N SER A 502 13.72 -0.36 14.97
CA SER A 502 13.06 -0.48 16.26
C SER A 502 12.85 -1.94 16.65
N ASP A 503 12.78 -2.18 17.95
CA ASP A 503 12.46 -3.48 18.56
C ASP A 503 10.94 -3.73 18.60
N GLY A 504 10.17 -3.08 17.72
CA GLY A 504 8.73 -3.18 17.61
C GLY A 504 7.99 -1.90 18.01
N VAL A 505 6.75 -2.07 18.47
CA VAL A 505 5.86 -1.00 18.91
C VAL A 505 5.52 -1.24 20.38
N GLY A 506 5.98 -0.35 21.25
CA GLY A 506 5.76 -0.47 22.70
C GLY A 506 4.48 0.23 23.17
N LEU A 507 3.90 1.07 22.31
CA LEU A 507 2.56 1.62 22.50
C LEU A 507 1.87 1.82 21.15
N MET A 508 0.88 0.98 20.87
CA MET A 508 -0.11 1.20 19.83
C MET A 508 -1.42 1.69 20.44
N ARG A 509 -1.85 2.89 20.05
CA ARG A 509 -3.07 3.55 20.56
C ARG A 509 -4.28 3.22 19.67
N LEU A 510 -5.37 2.73 20.27
CA LEU A 510 -6.60 2.43 19.52
C LEU A 510 -7.46 3.66 19.22
N GLU A 511 -7.26 4.75 19.96
CA GLU A 511 -8.14 5.94 19.88
C GLU A 511 -8.17 6.52 18.47
N PHE A 512 -7.02 6.57 17.78
CA PHE A 512 -6.96 7.06 16.40
C PHE A 512 -7.75 6.18 15.44
N ILE A 513 -7.69 4.86 15.59
CA ILE A 513 -8.45 3.90 14.76
C ILE A 513 -9.94 4.09 14.99
N ILE A 514 -10.35 4.13 16.26
CA ILE A 514 -11.75 4.28 16.63
C ILE A 514 -12.30 5.63 16.14
N ALA A 515 -11.55 6.72 16.26
CA ALA A 515 -12.00 8.04 15.83
C ALA A 515 -12.04 8.19 14.30
N ASN A 516 -11.03 7.71 13.57
CA ASN A 516 -10.87 8.01 12.14
C ASN A 516 -11.35 6.89 11.22
N ALA A 517 -11.07 5.63 11.56
CA ALA A 517 -11.42 4.49 10.71
C ALA A 517 -12.81 3.94 11.00
N ILE A 518 -13.28 4.06 12.25
CA ILE A 518 -14.58 3.56 12.69
C ILE A 518 -15.59 4.72 12.83
N GLY A 519 -15.23 5.80 13.53
CA GLY A 519 -16.03 7.03 13.67
C GLY A 519 -17.32 6.90 14.51
N ILE A 520 -17.69 5.68 14.93
CA ILE A 520 -18.96 5.39 15.61
C ILE A 520 -18.69 4.88 17.02
N HIS A 521 -19.49 5.35 17.98
CA HIS A 521 -19.42 4.88 19.36
C HIS A 521 -19.70 3.37 19.46
N PRO A 522 -18.87 2.56 20.15
CA PRO A 522 -19.04 1.10 20.22
C PRO A 522 -20.43 0.67 20.72
N MET A 523 -20.97 1.38 21.71
CA MET A 523 -22.32 1.09 22.24
C MET A 523 -23.44 1.46 21.26
N ALA A 524 -23.23 2.42 20.35
CA ALA A 524 -24.20 2.74 19.31
C ALA A 524 -24.28 1.61 18.25
N LEU A 525 -23.18 0.87 18.05
CA LEU A 525 -23.19 -0.33 17.20
C LEU A 525 -23.72 -1.56 17.95
N ALA A 526 -23.42 -1.67 19.24
CA ALA A 526 -23.87 -2.79 20.06
C ALA A 526 -25.37 -2.74 20.37
N ASN A 527 -25.88 -1.54 20.65
CA ASN A 527 -27.24 -1.22 21.07
C ASN A 527 -27.86 -0.16 20.15
N PHE A 528 -27.91 -0.46 18.85
CA PHE A 528 -28.36 0.47 17.81
C PHE A 528 -29.74 1.09 18.07
N GLU A 529 -30.68 0.32 18.63
CA GLU A 529 -32.04 0.79 18.96
C GLU A 529 -32.07 1.82 20.11
N ALA A 530 -30.99 1.92 20.91
CA ALA A 530 -30.90 2.89 21.99
C ALA A 530 -30.44 4.28 21.53
N VAL A 531 -30.00 4.43 20.27
CA VAL A 531 -29.64 5.72 19.67
C VAL A 531 -30.94 6.49 19.38
N LYS A 532 -31.07 7.68 19.98
CA LYS A 532 -32.34 8.43 19.95
C LYS A 532 -32.53 9.28 18.68
N ASP A 533 -31.44 9.77 18.11
CA ASP A 533 -31.47 10.64 16.94
C ASP A 533 -31.58 9.81 15.65
N GLU A 534 -32.68 9.99 14.91
CA GLU A 534 -32.94 9.28 13.66
C GLU A 534 -31.87 9.57 12.59
N SER A 535 -31.41 10.82 12.48
CA SER A 535 -30.41 11.19 11.48
C SER A 535 -29.10 10.46 11.71
N VAL A 536 -28.73 10.28 12.98
CA VAL A 536 -27.57 9.50 13.41
C VAL A 536 -27.75 8.02 13.09
N ARG A 537 -28.97 7.46 13.26
CA ARG A 537 -29.27 6.07 12.91
C ARG A 537 -29.14 5.81 11.41
N GLU A 538 -29.61 6.75 10.58
CA GLU A 538 -29.47 6.69 9.13
C GLU A 538 -28.00 6.72 8.72
N GLU A 539 -27.21 7.64 9.28
CA GLU A 539 -25.77 7.76 9.00
C GLU A 539 -25.00 6.50 9.40
N ILE A 540 -25.24 5.97 10.61
CA ILE A 540 -24.66 4.69 11.06
C ILE A 540 -25.05 3.57 10.08
N SER A 541 -26.29 3.54 9.61
CA SER A 541 -26.75 2.50 8.67
C SER A 541 -26.08 2.62 7.30
N GLN A 542 -25.83 3.83 6.83
CA GLN A 542 -25.06 4.06 5.61
C GLN A 542 -23.60 3.62 5.78
N LEU A 543 -22.95 3.94 6.90
CA LEU A 543 -21.56 3.54 7.15
C LEU A 543 -21.40 2.02 7.31
N THR A 544 -22.43 1.34 7.82
CA THR A 544 -22.42 -0.10 8.12
C THR A 544 -23.10 -0.98 7.07
N HIS A 545 -23.56 -0.41 5.94
CA HIS A 545 -24.40 -1.11 4.96
C HIS A 545 -23.79 -2.39 4.34
N LEU A 546 -22.47 -2.49 4.28
CA LEU A 546 -21.75 -3.66 3.76
C LEU A 546 -21.61 -4.80 4.79
N TYR A 547 -22.06 -4.59 6.02
CA TYR A 547 -21.91 -5.55 7.11
C TYR A 547 -23.26 -6.14 7.50
N ALA A 548 -23.31 -7.48 7.60
CA ALA A 548 -24.52 -8.21 7.99
C ALA A 548 -25.02 -7.82 9.39
N ASN A 549 -24.11 -7.43 10.28
CA ASN A 549 -24.45 -6.84 11.56
C ASN A 549 -23.52 -5.65 11.85
N LYS A 550 -24.01 -4.66 12.60
CA LYS A 550 -23.28 -3.42 12.88
C LYS A 550 -22.08 -3.61 13.82
N LYS A 551 -22.11 -4.64 14.68
CA LYS A 551 -21.00 -4.99 15.59
C LYS A 551 -19.76 -5.45 14.81
N GLU A 552 -19.97 -6.22 13.75
CA GLU A 552 -18.94 -6.77 12.87
C GLU A 552 -18.18 -5.66 12.14
N TYR A 553 -18.83 -4.53 11.82
CA TYR A 553 -18.15 -3.34 11.28
C TYR A 553 -17.01 -2.88 12.22
N PHE A 554 -17.28 -2.76 13.52
CA PHE A 554 -16.28 -2.36 14.50
C PHE A 554 -15.15 -3.39 14.60
N VAL A 555 -15.53 -4.66 14.76
CA VAL A 555 -14.58 -5.77 14.94
C VAL A 555 -13.66 -5.91 13.73
N ASP A 556 -14.21 -5.88 12.51
CA ASP A 556 -13.47 -6.03 11.26
C ASP A 556 -12.54 -4.83 11.01
N LYS A 557 -13.02 -3.59 11.16
CA LYS A 557 -12.20 -2.38 10.95
C LYS A 557 -11.05 -2.28 11.96
N LEU A 558 -11.33 -2.56 13.23
CA LEU A 558 -10.31 -2.58 14.28
C LEU A 558 -9.29 -3.71 14.02
N ALA A 559 -9.76 -4.92 13.70
CA ALA A 559 -8.89 -6.06 13.44
C ALA A 559 -7.97 -5.82 12.24
N GLN A 560 -8.49 -5.33 11.11
CA GLN A 560 -7.67 -5.03 9.92
C GLN A 560 -6.62 -3.95 10.21
N SER A 561 -6.99 -2.91 10.96
CA SER A 561 -6.08 -1.82 11.32
C SER A 561 -4.93 -2.31 12.22
N VAL A 562 -5.24 -3.11 13.24
CA VAL A 562 -4.22 -3.69 14.14
C VAL A 562 -3.39 -4.75 13.42
N ALA A 563 -4.01 -5.60 12.58
CA ALA A 563 -3.32 -6.60 11.79
C ALA A 563 -2.32 -5.98 10.81
N MET A 564 -2.65 -4.83 10.19
CA MET A 564 -1.73 -4.09 9.33
C MET A 564 -0.46 -3.68 10.07
N VAL A 565 -0.60 -3.14 11.29
CA VAL A 565 0.54 -2.79 12.14
C VAL A 565 1.32 -4.04 12.53
N ALA A 566 0.64 -5.09 12.99
CA ALA A 566 1.26 -6.33 13.42
C ALA A 566 2.05 -7.01 12.30
N ALA A 567 1.51 -7.02 11.07
CA ALA A 567 2.14 -7.56 9.87
C ALA A 567 3.37 -6.74 9.44
N SER A 568 3.29 -5.41 9.56
CA SER A 568 4.39 -4.50 9.22
C SER A 568 5.59 -4.69 10.18
N PHE A 569 5.34 -4.95 11.45
CA PHE A 569 6.42 -5.11 12.44
C PHE A 569 6.86 -6.57 12.62
N TYR A 570 6.14 -7.55 12.07
CA TYR A 570 6.39 -8.97 12.31
C TYR A 570 7.85 -9.39 12.01
N PRO A 571 8.49 -10.19 12.89
CA PRO A 571 7.96 -10.81 14.12
C PRO A 571 8.10 -9.94 15.37
N ARG A 572 8.50 -8.67 15.27
CA ARG A 572 8.71 -7.78 16.42
C ARG A 572 7.38 -7.54 17.17
N PRO A 573 7.43 -7.38 18.51
CA PRO A 573 6.24 -7.21 19.32
C PRO A 573 5.50 -5.91 19.01
N VAL A 574 4.17 -5.96 19.10
CA VAL A 574 3.28 -4.80 19.02
C VAL A 574 2.39 -4.81 20.25
N ILE A 575 2.63 -3.89 21.18
CA ILE A 575 1.84 -3.75 22.41
C ILE A 575 0.67 -2.81 22.13
N VAL A 576 -0.53 -3.37 22.03
CA VAL A 576 -1.78 -2.64 21.80
C VAL A 576 -2.39 -2.26 23.13
N ARG A 577 -2.52 -0.96 23.38
CA ARG A 577 -3.26 -0.46 24.54
C ARG A 577 -4.74 -0.47 24.23
N MET A 578 -5.53 -1.16 25.05
CA MET A 578 -7.00 -1.11 24.96
C MET A 578 -7.50 0.33 25.08
N SER A 579 -8.72 0.63 24.62
CA SER A 579 -9.19 2.01 24.51
C SER A 579 -9.18 2.77 25.85
N ASP A 580 -8.56 3.96 25.86
CA ASP A 580 -8.45 4.80 27.05
C ASP A 580 -9.12 6.17 26.85
N PHE A 581 -10.19 6.21 26.05
CA PHE A 581 -10.98 7.42 25.87
C PHE A 581 -11.63 7.85 27.18
N LYS A 582 -11.69 9.17 27.37
CA LYS A 582 -12.53 9.84 28.37
C LYS A 582 -13.98 9.89 27.87
N THR A 583 -14.91 10.08 28.80
CA THR A 583 -16.35 10.20 28.51
C THR A 583 -16.67 11.28 27.46
N ASN A 584 -16.05 12.45 27.60
CA ASN A 584 -16.21 13.57 26.67
C ASN A 584 -15.67 13.29 25.26
N GLU A 585 -14.65 12.46 25.13
CA GLU A 585 -14.10 12.07 23.82
C GLU A 585 -15.00 11.05 23.12
N TYR A 586 -15.48 10.04 23.86
CA TYR A 586 -16.48 9.10 23.34
C TYR A 586 -17.78 9.79 22.94
N ALA A 587 -18.20 10.82 23.68
CA ALA A 587 -19.41 11.59 23.39
C ALA A 587 -19.35 12.31 22.03
N ASN A 588 -18.15 12.55 21.49
CA ASN A 588 -17.93 13.19 20.20
C ASN A 588 -18.00 12.22 19.02
N LEU A 589 -17.99 10.89 19.26
CA LEU A 589 -18.21 9.91 18.22
C LEU A 589 -19.68 9.88 17.79
N LEU A 590 -19.94 9.40 16.57
CA LEU A 590 -21.29 9.26 16.06
C LEU A 590 -22.10 8.32 16.98
N GLY A 591 -23.23 8.81 17.50
CA GLY A 591 -24.09 8.10 18.46
C GLY A 591 -23.55 8.03 19.90
N GLY A 592 -22.47 8.74 20.25
CA GLY A 592 -21.85 8.66 21.58
C GLY A 592 -22.61 9.34 22.72
N ARG A 593 -23.23 10.50 22.46
CA ARG A 593 -23.88 11.33 23.50
C ARG A 593 -24.98 10.62 24.29
N ASP A 594 -25.64 9.61 23.72
CA ASP A 594 -26.68 8.84 24.41
C ASP A 594 -26.13 7.86 25.46
N PHE A 595 -24.84 7.52 25.38
CA PHE A 595 -24.19 6.53 26.24
C PHE A 595 -23.20 7.15 27.24
N GLU A 596 -22.83 8.41 27.04
CA GLU A 596 -21.75 9.06 27.80
C GLU A 596 -22.29 10.06 28.83
N PRO A 597 -22.06 9.83 30.14
CA PRO A 597 -22.41 10.80 31.17
C PRO A 597 -21.49 12.01 31.13
N ALA A 598 -22.00 13.17 31.53
CA ALA A 598 -21.16 14.34 31.78
C ALA A 598 -20.37 14.15 33.08
N GLU A 599 -19.08 14.46 33.05
CA GLU A 599 -18.18 14.37 34.20
C GLU A 599 -17.48 15.71 34.42
N GLU A 600 -17.39 16.13 35.68
CA GLU A 600 -16.66 17.36 36.05
C GLU A 600 -15.16 17.24 35.80
N ASN A 601 -14.59 16.03 35.97
CA ASN A 601 -13.16 15.76 35.78
C ASN A 601 -12.95 14.50 34.93
N PRO A 602 -13.12 14.58 33.58
CA PRO A 602 -13.01 13.42 32.70
C PRO A 602 -11.65 12.71 32.77
N MET A 603 -10.57 13.41 33.14
CA MET A 603 -9.24 12.84 33.36
C MET A 603 -9.23 11.72 34.42
N LEU A 604 -10.03 11.86 35.48
CA LEU A 604 -10.10 10.93 36.61
C LEU A 604 -11.33 10.01 36.56
N GLY A 605 -12.20 10.26 35.58
CA GLY A 605 -13.55 9.71 35.48
C GLY A 605 -13.64 8.30 34.91
N TRP A 606 -14.77 8.01 34.26
CA TRP A 606 -15.14 6.68 33.78
C TRP A 606 -14.41 6.30 32.48
N ARG A 607 -13.15 5.89 32.64
CA ARG A 607 -12.22 5.49 31.57
C ARG A 607 -11.33 4.29 31.96
N GLY A 608 -10.60 3.77 30.97
CA GLY A 608 -9.70 2.62 31.12
C GLY A 608 -10.36 1.42 31.79
N ALA A 609 -9.63 0.71 32.66
CA ALA A 609 -10.08 -0.50 33.34
C ALA A 609 -11.51 -0.41 33.93
N SER A 610 -11.86 0.73 34.57
CA SER A 610 -13.16 0.92 35.23
C SER A 610 -14.36 0.77 34.32
N ARG A 611 -14.16 1.07 33.03
CA ARG A 611 -15.18 1.03 32.00
C ARG A 611 -15.38 -0.38 31.45
N TYR A 612 -14.32 -1.18 31.39
CA TYR A 612 -14.32 -2.47 30.68
C TYR A 612 -15.21 -3.54 31.31
N TYR A 613 -15.33 -3.56 32.64
CA TYR A 613 -16.20 -4.50 33.37
C TYR A 613 -17.56 -3.90 33.75
N ASP A 614 -17.80 -2.61 33.50
CA ASP A 614 -19.04 -1.95 33.90
C ASP A 614 -20.20 -2.45 33.03
N PRO A 615 -21.36 -2.87 33.61
CA PRO A 615 -22.52 -3.32 32.85
C PRO A 615 -23.00 -2.33 31.78
N LYS A 616 -22.74 -1.03 31.93
CA LYS A 616 -23.12 0.00 30.95
C LYS A 616 -22.27 -0.01 29.69
N TYR A 617 -21.06 -0.61 29.72
CA TYR A 617 -20.11 -0.56 28.62
C TYR A 617 -19.50 -1.92 28.24
N ILE A 618 -19.70 -2.98 29.03
CA ILE A 618 -19.11 -4.30 28.78
C ILE A 618 -19.32 -4.81 27.34
N ASP A 619 -20.43 -4.46 26.71
CA ASP A 619 -20.70 -4.78 25.30
C ASP A 619 -19.80 -4.04 24.29
N GLY A 620 -19.36 -2.82 24.60
CA GLY A 620 -18.37 -2.08 23.82
C GLY A 620 -16.98 -2.71 23.96
N PHE A 621 -16.57 -3.03 25.19
CA PHE A 621 -15.29 -3.71 25.43
C PHE A 621 -15.24 -5.12 24.83
N ARG A 622 -16.39 -5.82 24.77
CA ARG A 622 -16.53 -7.09 24.04
C ARG A 622 -16.10 -6.96 22.57
N LEU A 623 -16.45 -5.87 21.89
CA LEU A 623 -16.08 -5.67 20.48
C LEU A 623 -14.55 -5.52 20.31
N GLU A 624 -13.89 -4.82 21.23
CA GLU A 624 -12.42 -4.72 21.22
C GLU A 624 -11.75 -6.07 21.49
N CYS A 625 -12.27 -6.84 22.46
CA CYS A 625 -11.79 -8.19 22.75
C CYS A 625 -11.96 -9.13 21.55
N GLU A 626 -13.12 -9.10 20.89
CA GLU A 626 -13.40 -9.89 19.69
C GLU A 626 -12.44 -9.54 18.54
N ALA A 627 -12.13 -8.26 18.34
CA ALA A 627 -11.16 -7.81 17.34
C ALA A 627 -9.75 -8.32 17.66
N MET A 628 -9.29 -8.21 18.91
CA MET A 628 -7.96 -8.66 19.30
C MET A 628 -7.84 -10.19 19.22
N ARG A 629 -8.90 -10.92 19.59
CA ARG A 629 -8.98 -12.37 19.41
C ARG A 629 -8.90 -12.76 17.93
N ARG A 630 -9.57 -12.04 17.04
CA ARG A 630 -9.47 -12.25 15.58
C ARG A 630 -8.04 -12.03 15.09
N VAL A 631 -7.42 -10.91 15.45
CA VAL A 631 -6.04 -10.60 15.06
C VAL A 631 -5.07 -11.69 15.52
N ARG A 632 -5.18 -12.14 16.78
CA ARG A 632 -4.22 -13.09 17.35
C ARG A 632 -4.49 -14.56 17.05
N ASN A 633 -5.75 -14.98 17.00
CA ASN A 633 -6.10 -16.41 16.93
C ASN A 633 -6.59 -16.82 15.55
N GLN A 634 -7.21 -15.91 14.78
CA GLN A 634 -7.68 -16.21 13.42
C GLN A 634 -6.66 -15.75 12.36
N MET A 635 -6.26 -14.48 12.40
CA MET A 635 -5.25 -13.92 11.50
C MET A 635 -3.84 -14.32 11.93
N GLY A 636 -3.68 -14.58 13.22
CA GLY A 636 -2.56 -15.26 13.86
C GLY A 636 -1.30 -14.43 14.10
N PHE A 637 -1.50 -13.14 14.35
CA PHE A 637 -0.46 -12.21 14.76
C PHE A 637 -0.20 -12.34 16.27
N THR A 638 0.50 -13.40 16.66
CA THR A 638 0.85 -13.67 18.07
C THR A 638 1.85 -12.67 18.65
N ASN A 639 2.52 -11.88 17.80
CA ASN A 639 3.36 -10.75 18.21
C ASN A 639 2.55 -9.56 18.77
N VAL A 640 1.22 -9.58 18.67
CA VAL A 640 0.35 -8.63 19.36
C VAL A 640 0.22 -9.00 20.83
N LYS A 641 0.62 -8.06 21.69
CA LYS A 641 0.40 -8.08 23.15
C LYS A 641 -0.67 -7.05 23.51
N LEU A 642 -1.34 -7.22 24.64
CA LEU A 642 -2.38 -6.29 25.09
C LEU A 642 -1.93 -5.52 26.32
N MET A 643 -2.37 -4.28 26.47
CA MET A 643 -2.10 -3.45 27.63
C MET A 643 -3.36 -2.79 28.16
N ILE A 644 -3.57 -2.92 29.48
CA ILE A 644 -4.72 -2.35 30.18
C ILE A 644 -4.36 -0.98 30.77
N PRO A 645 -4.99 0.11 30.29
CA PRO A 645 -4.81 1.45 30.85
C PRO A 645 -5.68 1.70 32.09
N PHE A 646 -5.28 2.69 32.88
CA PHE A 646 -6.00 3.31 33.98
C PHE A 646 -6.55 2.31 35.01
N CYS A 647 -5.79 1.25 35.29
CA CYS A 647 -6.14 0.20 36.24
C CYS A 647 -5.78 0.64 37.66
N ARG A 648 -6.76 1.13 38.42
CA ARG A 648 -6.59 1.76 39.73
C ARG A 648 -6.22 0.78 40.83
N THR A 649 -6.76 -0.44 40.81
CA THR A 649 -6.55 -1.43 41.87
C THR A 649 -6.33 -2.83 41.32
N VAL A 650 -5.72 -3.70 42.13
CA VAL A 650 -5.51 -5.12 41.82
C VAL A 650 -6.85 -5.82 41.53
N GLU A 651 -7.91 -5.51 42.29
CA GLU A 651 -9.24 -6.09 42.07
C GLU A 651 -9.94 -5.58 40.81
N GLU A 652 -9.62 -4.37 40.38
CA GLU A 652 -10.00 -3.90 39.07
C GLU A 652 -9.33 -4.72 37.97
N GLY A 653 -8.02 -4.96 38.10
CA GLY A 653 -7.24 -5.80 37.19
C GLY A 653 -7.82 -7.21 37.07
N LYS A 654 -8.15 -7.86 38.19
CA LYS A 654 -8.79 -9.20 38.16
C LYS A 654 -10.11 -9.20 37.40
N ARG A 655 -10.96 -8.18 37.60
CA ARG A 655 -12.24 -8.07 36.90
C ARG A 655 -12.06 -7.87 35.39
N VAL A 656 -11.12 -7.01 34.97
CA VAL A 656 -10.82 -6.82 33.54
C VAL A 656 -10.32 -8.12 32.91
N LEU A 657 -9.36 -8.80 33.56
CA LEU A 657 -8.83 -10.07 33.04
C LEU A 657 -9.91 -11.15 32.95
N ALA A 658 -10.82 -11.24 33.92
CA ALA A 658 -11.96 -12.15 33.86
C ALA A 658 -12.91 -11.82 32.69
N VAL A 659 -13.16 -10.54 32.41
CA VAL A 659 -13.97 -10.12 31.26
C VAL A 659 -13.27 -10.48 29.94
N MET A 660 -11.96 -10.26 29.84
CA MET A 660 -11.16 -10.66 28.67
C MET A 660 -11.21 -12.18 28.45
N GLU A 661 -11.03 -12.97 29.51
CA GLU A 661 -11.12 -14.44 29.48
C GLU A 661 -12.52 -14.89 29.00
N ASN A 662 -13.59 -14.30 29.54
CA ASN A 662 -14.96 -14.57 29.09
C ASN A 662 -15.18 -14.29 27.59
N PHE A 663 -14.43 -13.35 27.01
CA PHE A 663 -14.46 -13.03 25.59
C PHE A 663 -13.34 -13.72 24.78
N GLY A 664 -12.69 -14.73 25.36
CA GLY A 664 -11.75 -15.61 24.68
C GLY A 664 -10.32 -15.07 24.54
N LEU A 665 -9.91 -14.19 25.47
CA LEU A 665 -8.56 -13.66 25.60
C LEU A 665 -7.96 -14.03 26.96
N THR A 666 -7.58 -15.29 27.11
CA THR A 666 -6.93 -15.81 28.32
C THR A 666 -5.43 -15.53 28.29
N ARG A 667 -4.87 -15.01 29.38
CA ARG A 667 -3.42 -14.79 29.52
C ARG A 667 -2.67 -16.12 29.31
N HIS A 668 -1.55 -16.06 28.58
CA HIS A 668 -0.69 -17.18 28.16
C HIS A 668 -1.29 -18.17 27.16
N GLU A 669 -2.60 -18.14 26.89
CA GLU A 669 -3.20 -18.93 25.84
C GLU A 669 -2.78 -18.38 24.46
N ASN A 670 -2.32 -19.26 23.57
CA ASN A 670 -1.70 -18.88 22.30
C ASN A 670 -0.59 -17.81 22.49
N GLY A 671 0.14 -17.86 23.60
CA GLY A 671 1.21 -16.91 23.94
C GLY A 671 0.74 -15.48 24.20
N LEU A 672 -0.52 -15.25 24.58
CA LEU A 672 -1.00 -13.91 24.92
C LEU A 672 -0.28 -13.38 26.16
N GLU A 673 0.42 -12.25 26.03
CA GLU A 673 0.88 -11.49 27.18
C GLU A 673 -0.01 -10.26 27.40
N VAL A 674 -0.32 -9.96 28.65
CA VAL A 674 -1.13 -8.81 29.05
C VAL A 674 -0.32 -7.93 30.02
N TYR A 675 -0.12 -6.68 29.63
CA TYR A 675 0.61 -5.66 30.37
C TYR A 675 -0.39 -4.73 31.07
N VAL A 676 0.08 -4.04 32.11
CA VAL A 676 -0.66 -2.94 32.73
C VAL A 676 0.10 -1.64 32.58
N MET A 677 -0.61 -0.57 32.29
CA MET A 677 -0.02 0.76 32.26
C MET A 677 0.17 1.24 33.70
N ALA A 678 1.43 1.42 34.13
CA ALA A 678 1.79 1.92 35.45
C ALA A 678 1.75 3.45 35.44
N GLU A 679 0.56 3.99 35.63
CA GLU A 679 0.30 5.42 35.44
C GLU A 679 -0.45 6.05 36.61
N ILE A 680 -0.79 5.27 37.63
CA ILE A 680 -1.45 5.71 38.86
C ILE A 680 -0.52 5.38 40.03
N PRO A 681 -0.35 6.28 41.04
CA PRO A 681 0.48 6.00 42.20
C PRO A 681 0.22 4.66 42.89
N SER A 682 -1.05 4.18 42.89
CA SER A 682 -1.40 2.86 43.42
C SER A 682 -0.73 1.70 42.67
N ASN A 683 -0.48 1.82 41.35
CA ASN A 683 0.25 0.82 40.57
C ASN A 683 1.69 0.66 41.06
N ILE A 684 2.33 1.77 41.41
CA ILE A 684 3.72 1.80 41.89
C ILE A 684 3.78 1.25 43.33
N LEU A 685 2.86 1.69 44.18
CA LEU A 685 2.82 1.27 45.59
C LEU A 685 2.47 -0.22 45.77
N GLN A 686 1.75 -0.81 44.82
CA GLN A 686 1.34 -2.21 44.84
C GLN A 686 1.93 -3.02 43.67
N ALA A 687 3.10 -2.64 43.16
CA ALA A 687 3.63 -3.21 41.92
C ALA A 687 3.80 -4.73 42.00
N GLU A 688 4.25 -5.28 43.13
CA GLU A 688 4.38 -6.74 43.31
C GLU A 688 3.04 -7.48 43.15
N ALA A 689 1.93 -6.92 43.67
CA ALA A 689 0.61 -7.53 43.53
C ALA A 689 0.06 -7.40 42.09
N PHE A 690 0.32 -6.28 41.41
CA PHE A 690 0.00 -6.16 39.98
C PHE A 690 0.84 -7.12 39.12
N ALA A 691 2.09 -7.38 39.48
CA ALA A 691 3.00 -8.28 38.76
C ALA A 691 2.57 -9.76 38.80
N GLU A 692 1.70 -10.14 39.74
CA GLU A 692 1.05 -11.47 39.73
C GLU A 692 -0.03 -11.56 38.63
N LEU A 693 -0.69 -10.45 38.34
CA LEU A 693 -1.80 -10.35 37.37
C LEU A 693 -1.36 -10.00 35.95
N PHE A 694 -0.22 -9.36 35.77
CA PHE A 694 0.24 -8.87 34.47
C PHE A 694 1.66 -9.36 34.14
N ASP A 695 1.94 -9.46 32.85
CA ASP A 695 3.20 -9.98 32.32
C ASP A 695 4.32 -8.94 32.30
N GLY A 696 3.96 -7.67 32.44
CA GLY A 696 4.88 -6.55 32.53
C GLY A 696 4.16 -5.24 32.77
N PHE A 697 4.95 -4.18 32.92
CA PHE A 697 4.47 -2.82 33.11
C PHE A 697 4.88 -1.94 31.93
N SER A 698 4.06 -0.95 31.60
CA SER A 698 4.49 0.19 30.81
C SER A 698 4.18 1.47 31.56
N ILE A 699 5.19 2.26 31.90
CA ILE A 699 5.01 3.52 32.63
C ILE A 699 4.29 4.50 31.72
N GLY A 700 3.11 4.96 32.14
CA GLY A 700 2.42 6.11 31.56
C GLY A 700 2.88 7.37 32.27
N SER A 701 4.02 7.93 31.88
CA SER A 701 4.67 9.02 32.61
C SER A 701 3.83 10.30 32.67
N ASN A 702 2.98 10.53 31.67
CA ASN A 702 2.05 11.65 31.63
C ASN A 702 1.05 11.62 32.79
N ASP A 703 0.19 10.60 32.83
CA ASP A 703 -0.83 10.45 33.85
C ASP A 703 -0.20 10.22 35.23
N LEU A 704 0.94 9.52 35.32
CA LEU A 704 1.69 9.38 36.56
C LEU A 704 2.13 10.73 37.12
N THR A 705 2.65 11.61 36.27
CA THR A 705 3.07 12.96 36.66
C THR A 705 1.87 13.79 37.10
N GLN A 706 0.77 13.75 36.34
CA GLN A 706 -0.47 14.46 36.69
C GLN A 706 -0.97 14.06 38.07
N LEU A 707 -1.03 12.76 38.36
CA LEU A 707 -1.57 12.24 39.61
C LEU A 707 -0.58 12.38 40.78
N ALA A 708 0.72 12.21 40.55
CA ALA A 708 1.73 12.37 41.59
C ALA A 708 1.88 13.82 42.05
N LEU A 709 1.71 14.78 41.13
CA LEU A 709 1.85 16.21 41.42
C LEU A 709 0.51 16.92 41.67
N GLY A 710 -0.62 16.26 41.37
CA GLY A 710 -1.94 16.88 41.45
C GLY A 710 -2.16 17.98 40.42
N VAL A 711 -1.65 17.78 39.20
CA VAL A 711 -1.65 18.78 38.12
C VAL A 711 -2.48 18.27 36.94
N ASP A 712 -3.39 19.11 36.44
CA ASP A 712 -3.98 18.92 35.11
C ASP A 712 -3.12 19.63 34.08
N ARG A 713 -2.50 18.86 33.18
CA ARG A 713 -1.63 19.42 32.14
C ARG A 713 -2.39 20.22 31.08
N ASP A 714 -3.70 19.98 30.95
CA ASP A 714 -4.56 20.71 30.00
C ASP A 714 -4.99 22.06 30.60
N SER A 715 -4.76 22.28 31.91
CA SER A 715 -5.05 23.54 32.59
C SER A 715 -3.89 24.53 32.44
N SER A 716 -4.13 25.59 31.66
CA SER A 716 -3.14 26.64 31.38
C SER A 716 -2.59 27.35 32.64
N MET A 717 -3.33 27.32 33.76
CA MET A 717 -2.91 27.94 35.02
C MET A 717 -1.83 27.14 35.77
N VAL A 718 -1.80 25.82 35.60
CA VAL A 718 -0.91 24.92 36.36
C VAL A 718 -0.01 24.07 35.48
N GLN A 719 -0.16 24.12 34.16
CA GLN A 719 0.67 23.40 33.20
C GLN A 719 2.19 23.64 33.40
N GLY A 720 2.58 24.83 33.87
CA GLY A 720 3.99 25.14 34.18
C GLY A 720 4.58 24.32 35.35
N LEU A 721 3.75 23.63 36.14
CA LEU A 721 4.18 22.72 37.21
C LEU A 721 4.35 21.27 36.72
N PHE A 722 3.92 20.95 35.50
CA PHE A 722 4.04 19.62 34.93
C PHE A 722 5.48 19.35 34.49
N ASP A 723 6.14 18.40 35.14
CA ASP A 723 7.46 17.92 34.75
C ASP A 723 7.61 16.42 35.05
N GLU A 724 7.74 15.62 33.99
CA GLU A 724 7.97 14.17 34.09
C GLU A 724 9.34 13.84 34.71
N ASN A 725 10.27 14.80 34.75
CA ASN A 725 11.56 14.67 35.40
C ASN A 725 11.57 15.11 36.87
N ASN A 726 10.42 15.51 37.41
CA ASN A 726 10.31 15.93 38.79
C ASN A 726 10.85 14.83 39.73
N PRO A 727 11.61 15.18 40.79
CA PRO A 727 12.17 14.21 41.73
C PRO A 727 11.15 13.21 42.30
N THR A 728 9.91 13.66 42.54
CA THR A 728 8.82 12.78 43.02
C THR A 728 8.48 11.71 41.98
N VAL A 729 8.34 12.10 40.71
CA VAL A 729 8.03 11.16 39.61
C VAL A 729 9.18 10.19 39.39
N ARG A 730 10.42 10.68 39.40
CA ARG A 730 11.61 9.83 39.29
C ARG A 730 11.69 8.80 40.41
N GLU A 731 11.40 9.17 41.66
CA GLU A 731 11.41 8.22 42.78
C GLU A 731 10.31 7.16 42.64
N LEU A 732 9.11 7.54 42.18
CA LEU A 732 8.04 6.58 41.88
C LEU A 732 8.47 5.59 40.78
N ILE A 733 9.13 6.07 39.73
CA ILE A 733 9.67 5.21 38.66
C ILE A 733 10.75 4.26 39.21
N LYS A 734 11.69 4.75 40.04
CA LYS A 734 12.69 3.89 40.70
C LYS A 734 12.04 2.82 41.56
N MET A 735 11.03 3.19 42.34
CA MET A 735 10.30 2.27 43.20
C MET A 735 9.64 1.17 42.38
N LEU A 736 8.99 1.51 41.26
CA LEU A 736 8.40 0.54 40.35
C LEU A 736 9.45 -0.39 39.75
N LEU A 737 10.54 0.15 39.18
CA LEU A 737 11.61 -0.65 38.57
C LEU A 737 12.21 -1.63 39.58
N ARG A 738 12.53 -1.18 40.80
CA ARG A 738 13.05 -2.04 41.86
C ARG A 738 12.09 -3.17 42.23
N GLN A 739 10.80 -2.86 42.41
CA GLN A 739 9.80 -3.87 42.77
C GLN A 739 9.57 -4.88 41.63
N ALA A 740 9.37 -4.40 40.40
CA ALA A 740 9.16 -5.26 39.24
C ALA A 740 10.35 -6.16 38.95
N HIS A 741 11.59 -5.66 39.06
CA HIS A 741 12.80 -6.45 38.85
C HIS A 741 12.97 -7.56 39.91
N ARG A 742 12.58 -7.33 41.17
CA ARG A 742 12.62 -8.37 42.22
C ARG A 742 11.76 -9.58 41.88
N VAL A 743 10.63 -9.36 41.22
CA VAL A 743 9.69 -10.41 40.79
C VAL A 743 9.87 -10.80 39.31
N GLY A 744 10.94 -10.33 38.67
CA GLY A 744 11.31 -10.73 37.30
C GLY A 744 10.35 -10.22 36.21
N ARG A 745 9.66 -9.10 36.42
CA ARG A 745 8.77 -8.50 35.41
C ARG A 745 9.45 -7.38 34.63
N PRO A 746 9.31 -7.35 33.28
CA PRO A 746 9.81 -6.26 32.47
C PRO A 746 9.02 -4.98 32.71
N VAL A 747 9.72 -3.86 32.62
CA VAL A 747 9.13 -2.52 32.72
C VAL A 747 9.57 -1.72 31.50
N GLY A 748 8.59 -1.32 30.69
CA GLY A 748 8.77 -0.33 29.64
C GLY A 748 8.30 1.05 30.10
N ILE A 749 8.55 2.07 29.28
CA ILE A 749 7.91 3.39 29.40
C ILE A 749 7.30 3.78 28.06
N CYS A 750 6.12 4.38 28.13
CA CYS A 750 5.43 4.95 26.98
C CYS A 750 5.01 6.39 27.30
N GLY A 751 5.65 7.34 26.63
CA GLY A 751 5.48 8.76 26.91
C GLY A 751 6.39 9.61 26.02
N GLN A 752 6.08 10.89 25.88
CA GLN A 752 6.93 11.82 25.14
C GLN A 752 8.16 12.24 25.94
N GLY A 753 8.14 12.16 27.28
CA GLY A 753 9.27 12.52 28.15
C GLY A 753 10.63 12.01 27.69
N PRO A 754 10.84 10.70 27.43
CA PRO A 754 12.13 10.18 26.96
C PRO A 754 12.49 10.64 25.53
N SER A 755 11.48 10.97 24.72
CA SER A 755 11.64 11.49 23.35
C SER A 755 12.11 12.95 23.37
N ASP A 756 11.60 13.74 24.31
CA ASP A 756 11.83 15.19 24.42
C ASP A 756 13.03 15.53 25.32
N ASN A 757 13.31 14.69 26.32
CA ASN A 757 14.37 14.93 27.30
C ASN A 757 15.42 13.79 27.32
N PRO A 758 16.59 13.99 26.67
CA PRO A 758 17.68 13.02 26.69
C PRO A 758 18.19 12.68 28.09
N ALA A 759 18.15 13.62 29.04
CA ALA A 759 18.55 13.33 30.43
C ALA A 759 17.58 12.37 31.12
N PHE A 760 16.29 12.41 30.76
CA PHE A 760 15.31 11.45 31.25
C PHE A 760 15.52 10.07 30.66
N ALA A 761 15.79 9.98 29.35
CA ALA A 761 16.14 8.72 28.70
C ALA A 761 17.37 8.08 29.35
N ARG A 762 18.45 8.87 29.56
CA ARG A 762 19.64 8.40 30.29
C ARG A 762 19.32 7.87 31.68
N PHE A 763 18.52 8.62 32.44
CA PHE A 763 18.08 8.23 33.78
C PHE A 763 17.38 6.85 33.77
N LEU A 764 16.44 6.65 32.84
CA LEU A 764 15.69 5.39 32.75
C LEU A 764 16.60 4.22 32.38
N THR A 765 17.52 4.42 31.44
CA THR A 765 18.52 3.41 31.07
C THR A 765 19.44 3.06 32.24
N GLN A 766 19.87 4.06 33.02
CA GLN A 766 20.71 3.85 34.22
C GLN A 766 20.00 3.09 35.33
N GLU A 767 18.69 3.27 35.50
CA GLU A 767 17.89 2.51 36.46
C GLU A 767 17.48 1.12 35.93
N GLY A 768 17.93 0.74 34.73
CA GLY A 768 17.79 -0.60 34.17
C GLY A 768 16.43 -0.89 33.53
N ILE A 769 15.78 0.11 32.93
CA ILE A 769 14.51 -0.10 32.23
C ILE A 769 14.63 -1.12 31.08
N SER A 770 13.58 -1.93 30.87
CA SER A 770 13.59 -3.00 29.86
C SER A 770 13.34 -2.49 28.43
N SER A 771 12.49 -1.47 28.28
CA SER A 771 12.24 -0.83 26.99
C SER A 771 11.88 0.65 27.11
N ILE A 772 12.22 1.42 26.08
CA ILE A 772 11.81 2.82 25.94
C ILE A 772 11.08 2.97 24.61
N SER A 773 9.81 3.37 24.68
CA SER A 773 9.02 3.68 23.49
C SER A 773 9.18 5.13 23.12
N LEU A 774 9.65 5.39 21.90
CA LEU A 774 9.93 6.73 21.39
C LEU A 774 8.95 7.08 20.28
N THR A 775 8.63 8.36 20.15
CA THR A 775 7.94 8.83 18.95
C THR A 775 8.84 8.62 17.72
N PRO A 776 8.27 8.37 16.53
CA PRO A 776 9.06 8.14 15.31
C PRO A 776 10.10 9.23 15.04
N ASP A 777 9.72 10.43 15.43
CA ASP A 777 10.38 11.68 15.16
C ASP A 777 11.60 11.91 16.10
N ALA A 778 11.61 11.29 17.28
CA ALA A 778 12.70 11.31 18.24
C ALA A 778 13.52 10.02 18.26
N PHE A 779 13.05 8.98 17.57
CA PHE A 779 13.56 7.60 17.67
C PHE A 779 15.09 7.52 17.58
N LEU A 780 15.70 8.14 16.55
CA LEU A 780 17.15 8.04 16.32
C LEU A 780 17.98 8.79 17.37
N ARG A 781 17.49 9.94 17.83
CA ARG A 781 18.15 10.69 18.90
C ARG A 781 18.09 9.90 20.20
N GLY A 782 16.93 9.31 20.49
CA GLY A 782 16.75 8.44 21.64
C GLY A 782 17.66 7.22 21.57
N LEU A 783 17.74 6.54 20.41
CA LEU A 783 18.62 5.39 20.19
C LEU A 783 20.09 5.71 20.55
N LYS A 784 20.62 6.85 20.06
CA LYS A 784 21.98 7.31 20.41
C LYS A 784 22.12 7.64 21.89
N THR A 785 21.15 8.34 22.45
CA THR A 785 21.16 8.75 23.86
C THR A 785 21.19 7.54 24.80
N ILE A 786 20.43 6.49 24.46
CA ILE A 786 20.36 5.24 25.22
C ILE A 786 21.69 4.49 25.12
N ASP A 787 22.24 4.35 23.91
CA ASP A 787 23.55 3.70 23.68
C ASP A 787 24.70 4.40 24.42
N GLU A 788 24.74 5.74 24.40
CA GLU A 788 25.69 6.53 25.18
C GLU A 788 25.53 6.30 26.70
N ALA A 789 24.29 6.18 27.19
CA ALA A 789 24.02 5.92 28.60
C ALA A 789 24.54 4.54 29.03
N GLU A 790 24.30 3.51 28.22
CA GLU A 790 24.79 2.16 28.48
C GLU A 790 26.31 2.07 28.41
N THR A 791 26.92 2.75 27.44
CA THR A 791 28.37 2.81 27.28
C THR A 791 29.02 3.46 28.50
N ALA A 792 28.45 4.56 29.01
CA ALA A 792 28.92 5.21 30.23
C ALA A 792 28.84 4.28 31.45
N LEU A 793 27.73 3.55 31.63
CA LEU A 793 27.58 2.57 32.72
C LEU A 793 28.61 1.44 32.66
N LEU A 794 28.92 0.95 31.45
CA LEU A 794 29.94 -0.07 31.26
C LEU A 794 31.33 0.46 31.59
N LEU A 795 31.64 1.70 31.22
CA LEU A 795 32.91 2.35 31.55
C LEU A 795 33.05 2.63 33.05
N ASP A 796 31.98 3.02 33.74
CA ASP A 796 31.99 3.25 35.20
C ASP A 796 32.11 1.95 36.01
N ALA A 797 31.74 0.81 35.41
CA ALA A 797 31.82 -0.51 36.04
C ALA A 797 33.17 -1.23 35.82
N LEU A 798 33.99 -0.74 34.89
CA LEU A 798 35.36 -1.21 34.60
C LEU A 798 36.38 -0.47 35.49
#